data_AF-A0A1N6J3U4-F1
#
_entry.id   AF-A0A1N6J3U4-F1
#
_cell.length_a   1.000
_cell.length_b   1.000
_cell.length_c   1.000
_cell.angle_alpha   90.00
_cell.angle_beta   90.00
_cell.angle_gamma   90.00
#
_symmetry.space_group_name_H-M   'P 1'
#
loop_
_entity.id
_entity.type
_entity.pdbx_description
1 polymer ?
#
loop_
_entity_poly.entity_id
_entity_poly.type
_entity_poly.pdbx_seq_one_letter_code
_entity_poly.pdbx_strand_id
1 'polypeptide(L)'
;MKNIRQTSLNINIIHSHNHMRSKLYLLVITLFIPSFCFAQSDSVLQRIVLIGDAGEMHNGTNPTIDAVRRTIDLNKGKNTVLFLGDNVYPLGLPNVNARNYNEAKEILDYQINLLKGTKAEGIFIPGNHDWSRHKPDGWQIIRNQQLYVDSFGLANVQFLPKGGCPGPVAVPLGKDAVLIVFDSEWWLYPGKKPGLESGCDCKTEDEVLAAINDIAALNPGKLMVFATHHPLRSYGIHGGYYTIKQHIFPLTDAKPGLYIPLPVIGSIYPLVRGVFGTTEDLPHPLYKRMIKGIEEALPEDAQVVFVSGHDHTLQLIKDKGRSYIVSGSGAKDNRVKKGKLSEFASRLNGFSVIEVMSNGNVQVNFYNDKDTKPMFSQNLYNLSTYRGRAENYPSRKDAPATMTLAPDLQYEKAGGFHRFLLGDNYRKVWATPLTFPVINLDTVKGGLKILKRGGGKQTRSLRLEDKAGNEWVMRSLRKWPTSALPEQLRETIAKEVVQDQISAANPYAPLAVRPLARAAGVPYTNPEFVYLADDTALGIYRKDFANGVYLLEEREPVSTNKTYNSEKLMENLLEDNDNSMDQPAYLQARLLDMFIADWDRHEDQWRWYAEKDKKKKVFYPIPRDRDQAFFVNEGILPRLVSRPWLLPAIQGFRKKFPYIQGFNFSARFLDRNFMSELDEAAWQKQSTAFAGLMTDQLIDEAVTQFPDTINKQVSEMMRSTLKVRRDKLPVQAMKYYHFLAKGVDVTGTFKNEQFTVTRLPEGKVQVQSQKISKSGDLEQTLYNRTFDPAHTKEIMLYGLGGQDKFIIKGEGRSPIRIRIIGGKEKDTYIDSSKSSGKRIFIYDLAHRQDSFAVTGRERLRLSSKPEVIRYDRRAFQYNKVMPLLAAGYNLDDGISLGLGIQYIGHGFRKDSFAVKHTFTGTHAVATQAYQFRYQGQFNDIIGKTDLIVNATAKAPHNTVNFFGFGNETVYKDTTKPRIRYYRSRFNVYSVTAALRTNLTQNVTFFAGPAVSVNTLEAEDNGGRFLTNYKENKLDSASLFKNKYYAGLSTGINIDTRDNNLNPTRGLLWSTTYQANTGLNKYSNSYSTLRTDMSIYASLGLPATVTLVSRFGGGVTWGRPEFFQAMTLGGTANLRGYRNNRFAGRAMVYNNMELRVKLFDFTSYILPGSVGLLAFNDVGRVWEDGERSHVWHDGFGGGIYFSPVNMLIITAVVGHSKEETLPYVTFGFKF
;
A
#
# COMPACT_ATOMS: atom_id res chain seq x y z
N MET A 1 -57.00 -3.14 -37.41
CA MET A 1 -58.44 -2.77 -37.28
C MET A 1 -58.53 -1.30 -36.87
N LYS A 2 -59.64 -0.60 -37.19
CA LYS A 2 -60.24 0.63 -36.56
C LYS A 2 -59.36 1.48 -35.60
N ASN A 3 -59.23 2.81 -35.68
CA ASN A 3 -59.82 3.93 -36.48
C ASN A 3 -58.72 5.00 -36.68
N ILE A 4 -58.62 5.87 -37.71
CA ILE A 4 -59.54 6.70 -38.52
C ILE A 4 -59.94 8.06 -37.87
N ARG A 5 -59.28 9.16 -38.31
CA ARG A 5 -59.81 10.43 -38.91
C ARG A 5 -58.60 11.34 -39.29
N GLN A 6 -58.45 11.92 -40.49
CA GLN A 6 -59.21 12.99 -41.19
C GLN A 6 -59.11 14.37 -40.48
N THR A 7 -58.90 15.54 -41.10
CA THR A 7 -58.61 16.02 -42.49
C THR A 7 -58.02 17.46 -42.37
N SER A 8 -57.58 18.27 -43.35
CA SER A 8 -57.50 18.32 -44.84
C SER A 8 -56.34 19.30 -45.22
N LEU A 9 -55.68 19.33 -46.39
CA LEU A 9 -56.07 19.40 -47.81
C LEU A 9 -56.58 20.79 -48.28
N ASN A 10 -55.79 21.49 -49.11
CA ASN A 10 -56.28 22.39 -50.18
C ASN A 10 -55.21 22.67 -51.25
N ILE A 11 -55.62 22.99 -52.48
CA ILE A 11 -54.78 23.12 -53.70
C ILE A 11 -55.29 24.30 -54.55
N ASN A 12 -54.39 25.08 -55.18
CA ASN A 12 -54.47 25.69 -56.54
C ASN A 12 -53.24 26.63 -56.74
N ILE A 13 -52.54 26.81 -57.88
CA ILE A 13 -52.67 26.53 -59.34
C ILE A 13 -52.96 27.78 -60.21
N ILE A 14 -52.10 27.98 -61.24
CA ILE A 14 -52.27 28.73 -62.52
C ILE A 14 -51.91 30.25 -62.67
N HIS A 15 -50.96 30.51 -63.61
CA HIS A 15 -50.80 31.65 -64.56
C HIS A 15 -50.54 33.10 -64.07
N SER A 16 -50.15 34.08 -64.93
CA SER A 16 -49.19 34.09 -66.08
C SER A 16 -48.97 35.52 -66.64
N HIS A 17 -47.74 35.84 -67.08
CA HIS A 17 -47.36 36.78 -68.17
C HIS A 17 -47.75 38.29 -68.15
N ASN A 18 -46.78 39.13 -68.55
CA ASN A 18 -46.89 40.35 -69.38
C ASN A 18 -47.63 41.62 -68.85
N HIS A 19 -47.26 42.87 -69.20
CA HIS A 19 -45.99 43.45 -69.68
C HIS A 19 -46.04 45.01 -69.61
N MET A 20 -44.88 45.67 -69.83
CA MET A 20 -44.66 47.10 -70.19
C MET A 20 -44.24 48.14 -69.12
N ARG A 21 -43.08 48.78 -69.40
CA ARG A 21 -42.79 50.24 -69.59
C ARG A 21 -43.29 51.26 -68.53
N SER A 22 -42.52 52.30 -68.15
CA SER A 22 -41.22 52.80 -68.66
C SER A 22 -40.52 53.76 -67.66
N LYS A 23 -39.20 53.60 -67.53
CA LYS A 23 -38.19 54.62 -67.11
C LYS A 23 -38.45 55.41 -65.81
N LEU A 24 -37.81 54.97 -64.71
CA LEU A 24 -37.25 55.90 -63.72
C LEU A 24 -35.92 55.33 -63.12
N TYR A 25 -34.83 56.07 -63.36
CA TYR A 25 -33.51 56.06 -62.72
C TYR A 25 -32.96 54.80 -62.00
N LEU A 26 -31.94 54.18 -62.62
CA LEU A 26 -30.53 54.26 -62.18
C LEU A 26 -30.14 54.02 -60.70
N LEU A 27 -30.91 53.27 -59.90
CA LEU A 27 -30.55 52.98 -58.50
C LEU A 27 -30.65 51.49 -58.07
N VAL A 28 -30.91 50.56 -59.00
CA VAL A 28 -31.23 49.15 -58.65
C VAL A 28 -30.41 48.12 -59.46
N ILE A 29 -29.15 48.42 -59.76
CA ILE A 29 -28.18 47.45 -60.34
C ILE A 29 -26.97 47.27 -59.39
N THR A 30 -27.27 47.20 -58.10
CA THR A 30 -26.30 47.00 -57.00
C THR A 30 -26.79 45.97 -55.96
N LEU A 31 -27.95 45.34 -56.18
CA LEU A 31 -28.65 44.47 -55.21
C LEU A 31 -28.65 42.97 -55.55
N PHE A 32 -27.88 42.55 -56.56
CA PHE A 32 -27.65 41.13 -56.89
C PHE A 32 -26.16 40.76 -57.00
N ILE A 33 -25.34 41.32 -56.10
CA ILE A 33 -24.12 40.64 -55.66
C ILE A 33 -24.55 39.68 -54.54
N PRO A 34 -24.42 38.35 -54.69
CA PRO A 34 -24.53 37.46 -53.55
C PRO A 34 -23.34 37.75 -52.63
N SER A 35 -23.59 38.47 -51.53
CA SER A 35 -22.61 38.64 -50.47
C SER A 35 -22.21 37.25 -49.96
N PHE A 36 -21.04 36.78 -50.38
CA PHE A 36 -20.30 35.77 -49.65
C PHE A 36 -19.94 36.37 -48.30
N CYS A 37 -20.89 36.30 -47.36
CA CYS A 37 -20.59 36.34 -45.94
C CYS A 37 -19.68 35.15 -45.67
N PHE A 38 -18.37 35.39 -45.76
CA PHE A 38 -17.36 34.58 -45.10
C PHE A 38 -17.79 34.49 -43.64
N ALA A 39 -18.37 33.35 -43.26
CA ALA A 39 -18.63 33.05 -41.87
C ALA A 39 -17.28 33.15 -41.16
N GLN A 40 -17.12 34.15 -40.29
CA GLN A 40 -15.88 34.35 -39.56
C GLN A 40 -15.58 33.06 -38.80
N SER A 41 -14.48 32.40 -39.18
CA SER A 41 -14.02 31.19 -38.52
C SER A 41 -13.72 31.54 -37.07
N ASP A 42 -14.55 31.05 -36.15
CA ASP A 42 -14.45 31.38 -34.73
C ASP A 42 -13.05 31.07 -34.20
N SER A 43 -12.55 31.93 -33.32
CA SER A 43 -11.19 31.86 -32.81
C SER A 43 -11.05 30.80 -31.71
N VAL A 44 -9.98 30.02 -31.79
CA VAL A 44 -9.63 29.03 -30.76
C VAL A 44 -8.99 29.76 -29.57
N LEU A 45 -9.65 29.72 -28.41
CA LEU A 45 -9.14 30.33 -27.17
C LEU A 45 -8.06 29.47 -26.50
N GLN A 46 -8.23 28.15 -26.54
CA GLN A 46 -7.37 27.17 -25.88
C GLN A 46 -7.32 25.86 -26.68
N ARG A 47 -6.11 25.32 -26.88
CA ARG A 47 -5.88 23.94 -27.32
C ARG A 47 -5.37 23.07 -26.18
N ILE A 48 -5.76 21.79 -26.22
CA ILE A 48 -5.27 20.75 -25.33
C ILE A 48 -4.90 19.55 -26.20
N VAL A 49 -3.61 19.36 -26.45
CA VAL A 49 -3.05 18.25 -27.23
C VAL A 49 -2.84 17.06 -26.29
N LEU A 50 -3.32 15.87 -26.69
CA LEU A 50 -3.40 14.66 -25.86
C LEU A 50 -2.52 13.55 -26.46
N ILE A 51 -1.53 13.06 -25.69
CA ILE A 51 -0.54 12.09 -26.16
C ILE A 51 -0.29 11.01 -25.09
N GLY A 52 -0.79 9.78 -25.27
CA GLY A 52 -0.42 8.62 -24.44
C GLY A 52 0.60 7.72 -25.16
N ASP A 53 1.32 6.87 -24.40
CA ASP A 53 2.32 5.92 -24.92
C ASP A 53 3.40 6.53 -25.83
N ALA A 54 3.84 7.75 -25.51
CA ALA A 54 4.96 8.41 -26.21
C ALA A 54 6.33 7.78 -25.88
N GLY A 55 6.41 6.89 -24.89
CA GLY A 55 7.65 6.40 -24.29
C GLY A 55 8.50 5.41 -25.10
N GLU A 56 8.36 5.31 -26.42
CA GLU A 56 9.21 4.47 -27.26
C GLU A 56 9.67 5.22 -28.53
N MET A 57 10.87 4.89 -29.00
CA MET A 57 11.55 5.57 -30.10
C MET A 57 11.74 4.61 -31.28
N HIS A 58 11.37 5.05 -32.48
CA HIS A 58 11.53 4.30 -33.73
C HIS A 58 12.66 4.94 -34.53
N ASN A 59 13.78 4.22 -34.72
CA ASN A 59 14.94 4.68 -35.50
C ASN A 59 15.48 6.08 -35.10
N GLY A 60 15.40 6.44 -33.81
CA GLY A 60 15.87 7.74 -33.30
C GLY A 60 14.84 8.88 -33.36
N THR A 61 13.59 8.61 -33.75
CA THR A 61 12.48 9.58 -33.68
C THR A 61 11.27 9.02 -32.94
N ASN A 62 10.28 9.87 -32.61
CA ASN A 62 8.95 9.42 -32.21
C ASN A 62 7.90 9.94 -33.19
N PRO A 63 7.07 9.06 -33.79
CA PRO A 63 6.18 9.43 -34.89
C PRO A 63 5.12 10.48 -34.50
N THR A 64 4.57 10.38 -33.28
CA THR A 64 3.50 11.27 -32.82
C THR A 64 4.04 12.62 -32.35
N ILE A 65 5.20 12.66 -31.69
CA ILE A 65 5.86 13.92 -31.33
C ILE A 65 6.24 14.73 -32.58
N ASP A 66 6.73 14.05 -33.63
CA ASP A 66 7.00 14.69 -34.92
C ASP A 66 5.70 15.12 -35.63
N ALA A 67 4.63 14.34 -35.54
CA ALA A 67 3.33 14.71 -36.12
C ALA A 67 2.72 15.95 -35.44
N VAL A 68 2.81 16.06 -34.11
CA VAL A 68 2.41 17.28 -33.39
C VAL A 68 3.27 18.48 -33.83
N ARG A 69 4.60 18.31 -33.94
CA ARG A 69 5.51 19.37 -34.41
C ARG A 69 5.23 19.82 -35.85
N ARG A 70 4.73 18.93 -36.71
CA ARG A 70 4.28 19.24 -38.08
C ARG A 70 2.90 19.92 -38.16
N THR A 71 2.03 19.70 -37.17
CA THR A 71 0.59 20.00 -37.29
C THR A 71 0.12 21.17 -36.42
N ILE A 72 0.74 21.39 -35.26
CA ILE A 72 0.31 22.40 -34.28
C ILE A 72 1.43 23.42 -34.03
N ASP A 73 1.19 24.68 -34.39
CA ASP A 73 2.05 25.80 -33.98
C ASP A 73 1.87 26.10 -32.48
N LEU A 74 2.72 25.49 -31.67
CA LEU A 74 2.74 25.63 -30.21
C LEU A 74 2.99 27.07 -29.73
N ASN A 75 3.45 27.98 -30.60
CA ASN A 75 3.68 29.39 -30.26
C ASN A 75 2.49 30.31 -30.57
N LYS A 76 1.44 29.80 -31.22
CA LYS A 76 0.26 30.56 -31.66
C LYS A 76 -1.00 30.17 -30.88
N GLY A 77 -1.58 31.15 -30.18
CA GLY A 77 -2.70 30.94 -29.25
C GLY A 77 -2.21 30.38 -27.90
N LYS A 78 -3.14 29.85 -27.10
CA LYS A 78 -2.81 29.09 -25.89
C LYS A 78 -2.87 27.59 -26.21
N ASN A 79 -1.76 26.91 -25.96
CA ASN A 79 -1.61 25.47 -26.22
C ASN A 79 -1.12 24.79 -24.94
N THR A 80 -1.79 23.72 -24.52
CA THR A 80 -1.32 22.81 -23.48
C THR A 80 -1.06 21.45 -24.13
N VAL A 81 0.09 20.84 -23.88
CA VAL A 81 0.44 19.47 -24.32
C VAL A 81 0.44 18.56 -23.10
N LEU A 82 -0.39 17.52 -23.15
CA LEU A 82 -0.65 16.63 -22.04
C LEU A 82 -0.21 15.22 -22.39
N PHE A 83 0.85 14.76 -21.72
CA PHE A 83 1.34 13.38 -21.83
C PHE A 83 0.58 12.50 -20.83
N LEU A 84 -0.16 11.52 -21.34
CA LEU A 84 -1.17 10.72 -20.62
C LEU A 84 -0.60 9.39 -20.09
N GLY A 85 0.60 9.43 -19.54
CA GLY A 85 1.30 8.25 -19.01
C GLY A 85 2.00 7.39 -20.06
N ASP A 86 2.82 6.48 -19.54
CA ASP A 86 3.75 5.61 -20.28
C ASP A 86 4.70 6.43 -21.16
N ASN A 87 5.31 7.40 -20.46
CA ASN A 87 6.27 8.34 -20.99
C ASN A 87 7.65 7.70 -21.19
N VAL A 88 7.95 6.56 -20.55
CA VAL A 88 9.18 5.77 -20.77
C VAL A 88 8.92 4.26 -20.71
N TYR A 89 9.03 3.59 -21.86
CA TYR A 89 9.08 2.13 -21.93
C TYR A 89 10.49 1.58 -21.67
N PRO A 90 10.63 0.34 -21.16
CA PRO A 90 9.56 -0.55 -20.73
C PRO A 90 9.22 -0.46 -19.24
N LEU A 91 9.89 0.40 -18.46
CA LEU A 91 9.89 0.37 -16.99
C LEU A 91 10.11 1.76 -16.33
N GLY A 92 9.75 2.87 -16.99
CA GLY A 92 10.00 4.20 -16.46
C GLY A 92 11.48 4.60 -16.49
N LEU A 93 11.79 5.79 -15.96
CA LEU A 93 13.17 6.25 -15.80
C LEU A 93 13.85 5.53 -14.61
N PRO A 94 14.87 4.67 -14.84
CA PRO A 94 15.57 4.01 -13.75
C PRO A 94 16.43 5.00 -12.96
N ASN A 95 17.07 4.51 -11.89
CA ASN A 95 18.09 5.32 -11.22
C ASN A 95 19.25 5.65 -12.19
N VAL A 96 19.86 6.83 -12.03
CA VAL A 96 20.99 7.32 -12.86
C VAL A 96 22.18 6.34 -12.99
N ASN A 97 22.30 5.38 -12.05
CA ASN A 97 23.35 4.36 -12.05
C ASN A 97 22.98 3.07 -12.83
N ALA A 98 21.79 3.00 -13.43
CA ALA A 98 21.35 1.83 -14.19
C ALA A 98 21.86 1.86 -15.64
N ARG A 99 22.23 0.68 -16.18
CA ARG A 99 22.81 0.55 -17.54
C ARG A 99 21.94 1.15 -18.65
N ASN A 100 20.62 1.05 -18.54
CA ASN A 100 19.65 1.55 -19.52
C ASN A 100 19.17 2.99 -19.22
N TYR A 101 19.80 3.71 -18.28
CA TYR A 101 19.38 5.07 -17.93
C TYR A 101 19.48 6.04 -19.12
N ASN A 102 20.53 5.96 -19.93
CA ASN A 102 20.71 6.87 -21.07
C ASN A 102 19.64 6.67 -22.16
N GLU A 103 19.24 5.41 -22.43
CA GLU A 103 18.17 5.07 -23.37
C GLU A 103 16.80 5.59 -22.86
N ALA A 104 16.51 5.34 -21.58
CA ALA A 104 15.31 5.83 -20.90
C ALA A 104 15.23 7.37 -20.81
N LYS A 105 16.39 8.02 -20.68
CA LYS A 105 16.57 9.48 -20.65
C LYS A 105 16.31 10.12 -22.01
N GLU A 106 16.84 9.53 -23.09
CA GLU A 106 16.70 10.04 -24.46
C GLU A 106 15.23 10.12 -24.90
N ILE A 107 14.42 9.14 -24.49
CA ILE A 107 12.96 9.12 -24.68
C ILE A 107 12.29 10.35 -24.06
N LEU A 108 12.67 10.74 -22.84
CA LEU A 108 12.13 11.94 -22.18
C LEU A 108 12.67 13.23 -22.80
N ASP A 109 13.96 13.27 -23.15
CA ASP A 109 14.58 14.42 -23.81
C ASP A 109 13.83 14.77 -25.11
N TYR A 110 13.44 13.77 -25.89
CA TYR A 110 12.69 13.95 -27.14
C TYR A 110 11.32 14.59 -26.92
N GLN A 111 10.60 14.18 -25.86
CA GLN A 111 9.31 14.73 -25.47
C GLN A 111 9.43 16.16 -24.90
N ILE A 112 10.45 16.41 -24.05
CA ILE A 112 10.71 17.74 -23.48
C ILE A 112 11.16 18.73 -24.57
N ASN A 113 11.91 18.27 -25.58
CA ASN A 113 12.33 19.09 -26.72
C ASN A 113 11.18 19.49 -27.66
N LEU A 114 9.97 18.93 -27.53
CA LEU A 114 8.77 19.47 -28.19
C LEU A 114 8.32 20.81 -27.58
N LEU A 115 8.59 21.01 -26.29
CA LEU A 115 8.09 22.13 -25.47
C LEU A 115 9.13 23.22 -25.22
N LYS A 116 10.41 22.84 -25.22
CA LYS A 116 11.55 23.72 -24.93
C LYS A 116 11.61 24.90 -25.90
N GLY A 117 11.49 26.12 -25.36
CA GLY A 117 11.49 27.36 -26.14
C GLY A 117 10.15 27.70 -26.80
N THR A 118 9.08 26.93 -26.54
CA THR A 118 7.73 27.26 -26.99
C THR A 118 6.94 28.02 -25.93
N LYS A 119 5.81 28.63 -26.31
CA LYS A 119 4.82 29.20 -25.39
C LYS A 119 3.80 28.18 -24.85
N ALA A 120 3.92 26.90 -25.20
CA ALA A 120 2.99 25.87 -24.77
C ALA A 120 3.30 25.38 -23.35
N GLU A 121 2.26 25.07 -22.58
CA GLU A 121 2.38 24.44 -21.27
C GLU A 121 2.46 22.92 -21.43
N GLY A 122 3.51 22.29 -20.92
CA GLY A 122 3.73 20.85 -20.97
C GLY A 122 3.43 20.19 -19.63
N ILE A 123 2.55 19.19 -19.63
CA ILE A 123 2.18 18.45 -18.41
C ILE A 123 2.37 16.95 -18.66
N PHE A 124 3.20 16.33 -17.82
CA PHE A 124 3.45 14.90 -17.82
C PHE A 124 2.67 14.21 -16.69
N ILE A 125 1.82 13.25 -17.03
CA ILE A 125 1.08 12.37 -16.10
C ILE A 125 1.79 11.01 -16.03
N PRO A 126 1.87 10.34 -14.86
CA PRO A 126 2.38 8.97 -14.74
C PRO A 126 1.48 7.90 -15.38
N GLY A 127 2.08 6.88 -16.01
CA GLY A 127 1.43 5.62 -16.40
C GLY A 127 2.01 4.38 -15.68
N ASN A 128 1.46 3.19 -15.94
CA ASN A 128 1.84 1.97 -15.21
C ASN A 128 3.23 1.43 -15.61
N HIS A 129 3.71 1.67 -16.83
CA HIS A 129 5.11 1.42 -17.17
C HIS A 129 6.04 2.39 -16.45
N ASP A 130 5.65 3.66 -16.27
CA ASP A 130 6.44 4.63 -15.49
C ASP A 130 6.54 4.25 -14.00
N TRP A 131 5.54 3.54 -13.47
CA TRP A 131 5.57 2.88 -12.14
C TRP A 131 6.24 1.48 -12.17
N SER A 132 7.18 1.22 -13.09
CA SER A 132 7.96 -0.02 -13.18
C SER A 132 7.11 -1.28 -13.47
N ARG A 133 5.88 -1.12 -14.00
CA ARG A 133 4.89 -2.19 -14.23
C ARG A 133 4.60 -2.99 -12.97
N HIS A 134 4.07 -2.33 -11.94
CA HIS A 134 3.68 -2.94 -10.67
C HIS A 134 4.82 -3.61 -9.85
N LYS A 135 6.08 -3.46 -10.25
CA LYS A 135 7.23 -3.96 -9.48
C LYS A 135 7.40 -3.20 -8.16
N PRO A 136 8.00 -3.80 -7.12
CA PRO A 136 8.14 -3.18 -5.79
C PRO A 136 8.90 -1.84 -5.72
N ASP A 137 9.62 -1.46 -6.78
CA ASP A 137 10.42 -0.24 -6.89
C ASP A 137 9.71 0.92 -7.61
N GLY A 138 8.50 0.73 -8.14
CA GLY A 138 7.76 1.71 -8.95
C GLY A 138 7.68 3.12 -8.37
N TRP A 139 7.43 3.27 -7.06
CA TRP A 139 7.40 4.59 -6.41
C TRP A 139 8.76 5.31 -6.45
N GLN A 140 9.88 4.59 -6.48
CA GLN A 140 11.20 5.21 -6.68
C GLN A 140 11.43 5.58 -8.16
N ILE A 141 11.01 4.72 -9.09
CA ILE A 141 11.10 4.97 -10.54
C ILE A 141 10.36 6.26 -10.91
N ILE A 142 9.09 6.39 -10.50
CA ILE A 142 8.30 7.57 -10.86
C ILE A 142 8.85 8.87 -10.25
N ARG A 143 9.50 8.79 -9.08
CA ARG A 143 10.22 9.91 -8.49
C ARG A 143 11.51 10.27 -9.24
N ASN A 144 12.27 9.30 -9.76
CA ASN A 144 13.42 9.59 -10.62
C ASN A 144 12.95 10.37 -11.86
N GLN A 145 11.84 9.93 -12.46
CA GLN A 145 11.26 10.53 -13.66
C GLN A 145 10.78 11.97 -13.42
N GLN A 146 10.03 12.20 -12.34
CA GLN A 146 9.63 13.56 -11.93
C GLN A 146 10.83 14.46 -11.64
N LEU A 147 11.84 13.97 -10.90
CA LEU A 147 13.06 14.72 -10.61
C LEU A 147 13.85 15.06 -11.88
N TYR A 148 13.88 14.17 -12.87
CA TYR A 148 14.53 14.42 -14.15
C TYR A 148 13.82 15.53 -14.94
N VAL A 149 12.49 15.47 -15.08
CA VAL A 149 11.70 16.54 -15.74
C VAL A 149 11.86 17.88 -15.01
N ASP A 150 11.78 17.89 -13.68
CA ASP A 150 11.99 19.10 -12.87
C ASP A 150 13.42 19.67 -12.99
N SER A 151 14.43 18.84 -13.26
CA SER A 151 15.84 19.26 -13.35
C SER A 151 16.16 20.22 -14.50
N PHE A 152 15.29 20.29 -15.52
CA PHE A 152 15.46 21.22 -16.65
C PHE A 152 15.15 22.69 -16.28
N GLY A 153 14.47 22.95 -15.16
CA GLY A 153 14.11 24.31 -14.72
C GLY A 153 13.16 25.06 -15.66
N LEU A 154 12.49 24.36 -16.60
CA LEU A 154 11.58 24.96 -17.57
C LEU A 154 10.26 25.35 -16.91
N ALA A 155 10.02 26.66 -16.75
CA ALA A 155 8.81 27.18 -16.10
C ALA A 155 7.50 26.77 -16.79
N ASN A 156 7.53 26.40 -18.08
CA ASN A 156 6.39 25.93 -18.85
C ASN A 156 6.22 24.40 -18.86
N VAL A 157 7.04 23.63 -18.14
CA VAL A 157 6.97 22.14 -18.12
C VAL A 157 6.81 21.63 -16.68
N GLN A 158 5.87 20.73 -16.46
CA GLN A 158 5.56 20.17 -15.14
C GLN A 158 5.32 18.66 -15.21
N PHE A 159 5.79 17.94 -14.20
CA PHE A 159 5.36 16.56 -13.92
C PHE A 159 4.30 16.58 -12.81
N LEU A 160 3.11 16.04 -13.06
CA LEU A 160 1.96 16.08 -12.16
C LEU A 160 1.24 14.72 -12.08
N PRO A 161 0.85 14.24 -10.89
CA PRO A 161 1.12 14.83 -9.57
C PRO A 161 2.58 14.60 -9.13
N LYS A 162 3.08 15.44 -8.23
CA LYS A 162 4.46 15.32 -7.71
C LYS A 162 4.56 14.28 -6.58
N GLY A 163 5.76 13.77 -6.36
CA GLY A 163 6.10 12.79 -5.32
C GLY A 163 5.57 11.38 -5.54
N GLY A 164 4.93 11.09 -6.68
CA GLY A 164 4.10 9.89 -6.87
C GLY A 164 2.81 9.92 -6.03
N CYS A 165 2.36 11.09 -5.60
CA CYS A 165 1.08 11.27 -4.93
C CYS A 165 -0.10 11.04 -5.91
N PRO A 166 -1.31 10.70 -5.43
CA PRO A 166 -2.45 10.49 -6.33
C PRO A 166 -2.94 11.73 -7.08
N GLY A 167 -2.72 12.93 -6.52
CA GLY A 167 -3.56 14.08 -6.84
C GLY A 167 -4.92 13.97 -6.12
N PRO A 168 -6.02 14.52 -6.66
CA PRO A 168 -6.08 15.27 -7.91
C PRO A 168 -5.29 16.59 -7.84
N VAL A 169 -4.85 17.09 -8.99
CA VAL A 169 -4.27 18.43 -9.14
C VAL A 169 -5.09 19.23 -10.14
N ALA A 170 -5.66 20.35 -9.71
CA ALA A 170 -6.37 21.27 -10.58
C ALA A 170 -5.40 22.27 -11.24
N VAL A 171 -5.41 22.34 -12.57
CA VAL A 171 -4.60 23.29 -13.38
C VAL A 171 -5.56 24.15 -14.21
N PRO A 172 -5.67 25.47 -13.97
CA PRO A 172 -6.58 26.34 -14.71
C PRO A 172 -6.20 26.48 -16.19
N LEU A 173 -7.08 26.09 -17.10
CA LEU A 173 -6.89 26.22 -18.54
C LEU A 173 -7.61 27.49 -19.05
N GLY A 174 -7.07 28.64 -18.66
CA GLY A 174 -7.70 29.94 -18.89
C GLY A 174 -8.85 30.22 -17.93
N LYS A 175 -9.87 30.95 -18.38
CA LYS A 175 -11.06 31.29 -17.57
C LYS A 175 -12.13 30.19 -17.63
N ASP A 176 -12.24 29.53 -18.78
CA ASP A 176 -13.41 28.75 -19.19
C ASP A 176 -13.27 27.23 -18.98
N ALA A 177 -12.04 26.76 -18.72
CA ALA A 177 -11.73 25.35 -18.53
C ALA A 177 -10.77 25.13 -17.35
N VAL A 178 -10.77 23.90 -16.82
CA VAL A 178 -9.82 23.41 -15.82
C VAL A 178 -9.44 21.97 -16.14
N LEU A 179 -8.15 21.68 -16.04
CA LEU A 179 -7.60 20.32 -16.11
C LEU A 179 -7.54 19.74 -14.70
N ILE A 180 -7.98 18.49 -14.53
CA ILE A 180 -7.91 17.74 -13.28
C ILE A 180 -6.99 16.54 -13.53
N VAL A 181 -5.76 16.61 -13.03
CA VAL A 181 -4.76 15.55 -13.18
C VAL A 181 -4.87 14.57 -12.02
N PHE A 182 -5.04 13.28 -12.32
CA PHE A 182 -5.11 12.21 -11.32
C PHE A 182 -4.21 11.03 -11.72
N ASP A 183 -3.32 10.61 -10.81
CA ASP A 183 -2.51 9.40 -10.97
C ASP A 183 -3.38 8.17 -10.71
N SER A 184 -3.96 7.65 -11.79
CA SER A 184 -4.75 6.42 -11.79
C SER A 184 -3.93 5.18 -11.43
N GLU A 185 -2.62 5.17 -11.67
CA GLU A 185 -1.76 4.04 -11.30
C GLU A 185 -1.49 4.03 -9.79
N TRP A 186 -1.38 5.19 -9.12
CA TRP A 186 -1.36 5.23 -7.66
C TRP A 186 -2.55 4.46 -7.06
N TRP A 187 -3.74 4.48 -7.67
CA TRP A 187 -4.89 3.73 -7.16
C TRP A 187 -4.70 2.21 -7.34
N LEU A 188 -4.31 1.77 -8.54
CA LEU A 188 -4.22 0.35 -8.90
C LEU A 188 -2.98 -0.36 -8.32
N TYR A 189 -1.87 0.37 -8.11
CA TYR A 189 -0.58 -0.17 -7.71
C TYR A 189 -0.59 -0.91 -6.36
N PRO A 190 -0.22 -2.21 -6.29
CA PRO A 190 -0.31 -3.02 -5.09
C PRO A 190 0.95 -2.92 -4.19
N GLY A 191 2.00 -2.26 -4.66
CA GLY A 191 3.27 -2.11 -3.94
C GLY A 191 3.29 -0.99 -2.90
N LYS A 192 4.49 -0.68 -2.40
CA LYS A 192 4.74 0.47 -1.50
C LYS A 192 4.62 1.78 -2.28
N LYS A 193 3.50 2.49 -2.10
CA LYS A 193 3.17 3.81 -2.65
C LYS A 193 3.04 4.86 -1.52
N PRO A 194 2.99 6.19 -1.79
CA PRO A 194 2.74 7.16 -0.73
C PRO A 194 1.34 6.99 -0.16
N GLY A 195 1.18 7.41 1.09
CA GLY A 195 -0.03 7.24 1.89
C GLY A 195 0.09 8.02 3.19
N LEU A 196 -0.37 7.44 4.31
CA LEU A 196 -0.53 8.17 5.58
C LEU A 196 0.78 8.84 6.05
N GLU A 197 1.88 8.11 5.90
CA GLU A 197 3.27 8.44 6.27
C GLU A 197 3.98 9.31 5.21
N SER A 198 3.25 10.16 4.46
CA SER A 198 3.81 10.95 3.37
C SER A 198 3.19 12.34 3.27
N GLY A 199 3.97 13.31 2.80
CA GLY A 199 3.56 14.71 2.65
C GLY A 199 2.63 15.01 1.47
N CYS A 200 1.94 13.99 0.94
CA CYS A 200 0.91 14.17 -0.08
C CYS A 200 -0.33 14.85 0.52
N ASP A 201 -0.99 15.71 -0.25
CA ASP A 201 -2.24 16.37 0.16
C ASP A 201 -3.39 15.37 0.35
N CYS A 202 -3.52 14.39 -0.55
CA CYS A 202 -4.44 13.26 -0.43
C CYS A 202 -3.65 11.97 -0.17
N LYS A 203 -4.11 11.13 0.77
CA LYS A 203 -3.38 9.95 1.27
C LYS A 203 -4.20 8.66 1.24
N THR A 204 -5.47 8.74 0.85
CA THR A 204 -6.47 7.66 0.78
C THR A 204 -7.43 7.87 -0.38
N GLU A 205 -8.10 6.79 -0.81
CA GLU A 205 -9.14 6.81 -1.86
C GLU A 205 -10.22 7.88 -1.57
N ASP A 206 -10.72 7.97 -0.33
CA ASP A 206 -11.74 8.94 0.10
C ASP A 206 -11.28 10.39 -0.06
N GLU A 207 -10.04 10.69 0.34
CA GLU A 207 -9.48 12.05 0.28
C GLU A 207 -9.30 12.50 -1.18
N VAL A 208 -8.92 11.57 -2.08
CA VAL A 208 -8.88 11.80 -3.53
C VAL A 208 -10.29 12.12 -4.06
N LEU A 209 -11.31 11.32 -3.73
CA LEU A 209 -12.68 11.56 -4.21
C LEU A 209 -13.28 12.86 -3.65
N ALA A 210 -13.03 13.18 -2.38
CA ALA A 210 -13.45 14.44 -1.76
C ALA A 210 -12.78 15.65 -2.42
N ALA A 211 -11.49 15.55 -2.76
CA ALA A 211 -10.78 16.59 -3.49
C ALA A 211 -11.29 16.75 -4.94
N ILE A 212 -11.68 15.66 -5.62
CA ILE A 212 -12.34 15.73 -6.94
C ILE A 212 -13.66 16.51 -6.83
N ASN A 213 -14.47 16.21 -5.80
CA ASN A 213 -15.74 16.89 -5.56
C ASN A 213 -15.56 18.39 -5.23
N ASP A 214 -14.61 18.74 -4.36
CA ASP A 214 -14.24 20.13 -4.08
C ASP A 214 -13.79 20.87 -5.36
N ILE A 215 -12.92 20.27 -6.18
CA ILE A 215 -12.43 20.89 -7.42
C ILE A 215 -13.59 21.16 -8.39
N ALA A 216 -14.54 20.23 -8.53
CA ALA A 216 -15.73 20.43 -9.35
C ALA A 216 -16.62 21.55 -8.81
N ALA A 217 -16.89 21.54 -7.49
CA ALA A 217 -17.72 22.55 -6.83
C ALA A 217 -17.09 23.96 -6.85
N LEU A 218 -15.76 24.07 -6.90
CA LEU A 218 -15.03 25.34 -7.09
C LEU A 218 -14.97 25.84 -8.55
N ASN A 219 -15.46 25.05 -9.52
CA ASN A 219 -15.38 25.40 -10.95
C ASN A 219 -16.73 25.30 -11.70
N PRO A 220 -17.84 25.88 -11.17
CA PRO A 220 -19.13 25.89 -11.87
C PRO A 220 -19.03 26.65 -13.20
N GLY A 221 -19.81 26.23 -14.20
CA GLY A 221 -19.86 26.88 -15.52
C GLY A 221 -18.62 26.69 -16.41
N LYS A 222 -17.62 25.91 -15.98
CA LYS A 222 -16.41 25.60 -16.75
C LYS A 222 -16.44 24.21 -17.38
N LEU A 223 -15.63 24.02 -18.41
CA LEU A 223 -15.23 22.70 -18.90
C LEU A 223 -14.26 22.05 -17.91
N MET A 224 -14.54 20.81 -17.50
CA MET A 224 -13.57 19.99 -16.77
C MET A 224 -12.95 18.96 -17.71
N VAL A 225 -11.64 19.01 -17.89
CA VAL A 225 -10.89 17.95 -18.56
C VAL A 225 -10.26 17.08 -17.48
N PHE A 226 -10.79 15.89 -17.28
CA PHE A 226 -10.34 14.97 -16.25
C PHE A 226 -9.34 13.97 -16.85
N ALA A 227 -8.08 14.08 -16.44
CA ALA A 227 -6.96 13.41 -17.08
C ALA A 227 -6.35 12.31 -16.21
N THR A 228 -6.14 11.17 -16.84
CA THR A 228 -5.65 9.92 -16.26
C THR A 228 -4.74 9.22 -17.26
N HIS A 229 -4.03 8.18 -16.83
CA HIS A 229 -3.48 7.20 -17.77
C HIS A 229 -4.54 6.14 -18.13
N HIS A 230 -5.20 5.57 -17.11
CA HIS A 230 -6.11 4.44 -17.25
C HIS A 230 -7.54 4.85 -17.73
N PRO A 231 -7.99 4.39 -18.92
CA PRO A 231 -9.26 4.81 -19.54
C PRO A 231 -10.51 4.30 -18.81
N LEU A 232 -11.34 5.22 -18.30
CA LEU A 232 -12.63 4.88 -17.66
C LEU A 232 -13.60 4.10 -18.59
N ARG A 233 -13.41 4.16 -19.92
CA ARG A 233 -14.10 3.35 -20.94
C ARG A 233 -13.13 3.04 -22.09
N SER A 234 -13.11 1.81 -22.59
CA SER A 234 -12.31 1.41 -23.76
C SER A 234 -12.90 0.19 -24.47
N TYR A 235 -12.70 0.12 -25.79
CA TYR A 235 -12.96 -1.05 -26.64
C TYR A 235 -11.65 -1.67 -27.22
N GLY A 236 -10.51 -1.39 -26.59
CA GLY A 236 -9.21 -1.99 -26.86
C GLY A 236 -8.95 -3.28 -26.06
N ILE A 237 -7.68 -3.67 -25.90
CA ILE A 237 -7.31 -4.94 -25.25
C ILE A 237 -7.70 -4.95 -23.78
N HIS A 238 -7.49 -3.83 -23.06
CA HIS A 238 -7.74 -3.74 -21.62
C HIS A 238 -9.24 -3.61 -21.31
N GLY A 239 -10.05 -3.32 -22.34
CA GLY A 239 -11.51 -3.52 -22.33
C GLY A 239 -11.96 -5.00 -22.30
N GLY A 240 -11.03 -5.96 -22.34
CA GLY A 240 -11.33 -7.40 -22.26
C GLY A 240 -11.59 -8.08 -23.62
N TYR A 241 -11.19 -7.45 -24.73
CA TYR A 241 -11.48 -7.96 -26.08
C TYR A 241 -10.39 -8.91 -26.62
N TYR A 242 -10.73 -10.21 -26.61
CA TYR A 242 -9.92 -11.31 -27.16
C TYR A 242 -10.55 -11.87 -28.44
N THR A 243 -9.74 -12.54 -29.27
CA THR A 243 -10.21 -13.24 -30.47
C THR A 243 -10.00 -14.75 -30.33
N ILE A 244 -10.61 -15.54 -31.20
CA ILE A 244 -10.44 -17.01 -31.25
C ILE A 244 -8.94 -17.40 -31.31
N LYS A 245 -8.09 -16.57 -31.92
CA LYS A 245 -6.62 -16.77 -31.93
C LYS A 245 -6.04 -16.92 -30.52
N GLN A 246 -6.43 -16.08 -29.56
CA GLN A 246 -5.90 -16.14 -28.19
C GLN A 246 -6.37 -17.38 -27.42
N HIS A 247 -7.56 -17.91 -27.72
CA HIS A 247 -8.09 -19.13 -27.09
C HIS A 247 -7.36 -20.41 -27.50
N ILE A 248 -6.69 -20.39 -28.66
CA ILE A 248 -5.97 -21.53 -29.26
C ILE A 248 -4.46 -21.33 -29.14
N PHE A 249 -3.96 -20.11 -29.38
CA PHE A 249 -2.53 -19.77 -29.46
C PHE A 249 -2.16 -18.64 -28.48
N PRO A 250 -2.34 -18.82 -27.15
CA PRO A 250 -2.18 -17.76 -26.14
C PRO A 250 -0.76 -17.16 -26.12
N LEU A 251 0.26 -17.95 -26.48
CA LEU A 251 1.66 -17.51 -26.48
C LEU A 251 1.97 -16.49 -27.59
N THR A 252 1.09 -16.31 -28.58
CA THR A 252 1.25 -15.27 -29.61
C THR A 252 1.12 -13.85 -29.07
N ASP A 253 0.41 -13.65 -27.96
CA ASP A 253 0.37 -12.35 -27.24
C ASP A 253 1.67 -12.08 -26.46
N ALA A 254 2.51 -13.11 -26.22
CA ALA A 254 3.82 -12.98 -25.56
C ALA A 254 5.00 -12.86 -26.54
N LYS A 255 4.90 -13.50 -27.72
CA LYS A 255 5.80 -13.28 -28.86
C LYS A 255 5.04 -13.59 -30.15
N PRO A 256 4.92 -12.65 -31.13
CA PRO A 256 4.01 -12.81 -32.28
C PRO A 256 4.15 -14.09 -33.13
N GLY A 257 5.31 -14.76 -33.09
CA GLY A 257 5.58 -16.03 -33.79
C GLY A 257 5.31 -17.32 -33.00
N LEU A 258 4.93 -17.27 -31.72
CA LEU A 258 4.71 -18.48 -30.90
C LEU A 258 3.32 -19.12 -31.11
N TYR A 259 3.08 -19.65 -32.31
CA TYR A 259 1.86 -20.38 -32.69
C TYR A 259 1.84 -21.82 -32.13
N ILE A 260 1.99 -21.97 -30.82
CA ILE A 260 1.85 -23.27 -30.14
C ILE A 260 0.37 -23.47 -29.76
N PRO A 261 -0.32 -24.49 -30.30
CA PRO A 261 -1.72 -24.74 -29.99
C PRO A 261 -1.87 -25.32 -28.57
N LEU A 262 -2.60 -24.61 -27.72
CA LEU A 262 -2.95 -25.01 -26.36
C LEU A 262 -4.47 -24.94 -26.15
N PRO A 263 -5.26 -25.81 -26.79
CA PRO A 263 -6.70 -25.88 -26.52
C PRO A 263 -6.97 -26.21 -25.04
N VAL A 264 -8.11 -25.75 -24.52
CA VAL A 264 -8.49 -25.77 -23.09
C VAL A 264 -7.55 -24.94 -22.20
N ILE A 265 -6.28 -25.34 -22.04
CA ILE A 265 -5.29 -24.67 -21.18
C ILE A 265 -5.07 -23.23 -21.63
N GLY A 266 -4.90 -22.99 -22.93
CA GLY A 266 -4.73 -21.66 -23.49
C GLY A 266 -6.00 -20.80 -23.45
N SER A 267 -7.18 -21.41 -23.36
CA SER A 267 -8.42 -20.68 -23.08
C SER A 267 -8.52 -20.23 -21.62
N ILE A 268 -7.76 -20.81 -20.68
CA ILE A 268 -7.68 -20.29 -19.30
C ILE A 268 -7.17 -18.85 -19.30
N TYR A 269 -6.21 -18.48 -20.15
CA TYR A 269 -5.65 -17.12 -20.18
C TYR A 269 -6.70 -16.05 -20.59
N PRO A 270 -7.40 -16.13 -21.74
CA PRO A 270 -8.47 -15.19 -22.08
C PRO A 270 -9.69 -15.28 -21.17
N LEU A 271 -10.06 -16.45 -20.66
CA LEU A 271 -11.21 -16.58 -19.75
C LEU A 271 -10.89 -15.93 -18.38
N VAL A 272 -9.73 -16.21 -17.79
CA VAL A 272 -9.31 -15.58 -16.52
C VAL A 272 -9.12 -14.08 -16.71
N ARG A 273 -8.42 -13.64 -17.76
CA ARG A 273 -8.17 -12.20 -17.98
C ARG A 273 -9.45 -11.44 -18.41
N GLY A 274 -10.35 -12.08 -19.16
CA GLY A 274 -11.63 -11.48 -19.55
C GLY A 274 -12.67 -11.41 -18.43
N VAL A 275 -12.71 -12.41 -17.52
CA VAL A 275 -13.69 -12.46 -16.42
C VAL A 275 -13.19 -11.73 -15.16
N PHE A 276 -11.89 -11.83 -14.83
CA PHE A 276 -11.32 -11.26 -13.61
C PHE A 276 -10.50 -9.99 -13.84
N GLY A 277 -9.80 -9.89 -14.98
CA GLY A 277 -8.80 -8.84 -15.27
C GLY A 277 -7.48 -9.01 -14.53
N THR A 278 -6.38 -8.47 -15.06
CA THR A 278 -5.30 -7.93 -14.22
C THR A 278 -5.76 -6.62 -13.59
N THR A 279 -4.99 -6.05 -12.66
CA THR A 279 -5.29 -4.71 -12.10
C THR A 279 -5.49 -3.63 -13.17
N GLU A 280 -4.79 -3.76 -14.30
CA GLU A 280 -4.80 -2.87 -15.48
C GLU A 280 -6.04 -3.01 -16.39
N ASP A 281 -6.83 -4.08 -16.24
CA ASP A 281 -7.91 -4.39 -17.18
C ASP A 281 -9.26 -3.92 -16.63
N LEU A 282 -10.09 -3.30 -17.48
CA LEU A 282 -11.42 -2.78 -17.12
C LEU A 282 -12.38 -3.78 -16.46
N PRO A 283 -12.33 -5.11 -16.70
CA PRO A 283 -13.08 -6.09 -15.93
C PRO A 283 -12.74 -6.11 -14.42
N HIS A 284 -11.57 -5.62 -14.01
CA HIS A 284 -11.06 -5.75 -12.65
C HIS A 284 -11.81 -4.87 -11.63
N PRO A 285 -12.20 -5.42 -10.46
CA PRO A 285 -13.07 -4.68 -9.54
C PRO A 285 -12.47 -3.43 -8.88
N LEU A 286 -11.15 -3.39 -8.63
CA LEU A 286 -10.50 -2.20 -8.07
C LEU A 286 -10.57 -1.02 -9.05
N TYR A 287 -10.39 -1.32 -10.35
CA TYR A 287 -10.52 -0.36 -11.44
C TYR A 287 -11.98 0.09 -11.59
N LYS A 288 -12.95 -0.84 -11.58
CA LYS A 288 -14.39 -0.51 -11.56
C LYS A 288 -14.79 0.38 -10.38
N ARG A 289 -14.18 0.18 -9.20
CA ARG A 289 -14.39 1.07 -8.03
C ARG A 289 -13.82 2.46 -8.27
N MET A 290 -12.59 2.58 -8.76
CA MET A 290 -11.96 3.86 -9.09
C MET A 290 -12.84 4.65 -10.08
N ILE A 291 -13.28 3.99 -11.17
CA ILE A 291 -14.20 4.56 -12.17
C ILE A 291 -15.48 5.04 -11.51
N LYS A 292 -16.16 4.17 -10.73
CA LYS A 292 -17.41 4.50 -10.05
C LYS A 292 -17.25 5.69 -9.11
N GLY A 293 -16.22 5.69 -8.26
CA GLY A 293 -15.97 6.75 -7.29
C GLY A 293 -15.67 8.10 -7.96
N ILE A 294 -14.89 8.11 -9.05
CA ILE A 294 -14.63 9.32 -9.84
C ILE A 294 -15.92 9.82 -10.51
N GLU A 295 -16.74 8.91 -11.08
CA GLU A 295 -18.01 9.27 -11.71
C GLU A 295 -19.03 9.84 -10.72
N GLU A 296 -19.09 9.31 -9.49
CA GLU A 296 -19.96 9.76 -8.39
C GLU A 296 -19.46 11.03 -7.67
N ALA A 297 -18.14 11.29 -7.67
CA ALA A 297 -17.56 12.51 -7.09
C ALA A 297 -17.82 13.77 -7.96
N LEU A 298 -18.15 13.58 -9.25
CA LEU A 298 -18.39 14.65 -10.21
C LEU A 298 -19.92 14.85 -10.43
N PRO A 299 -20.46 16.09 -10.40
CA PRO A 299 -21.89 16.34 -10.63
C PRO A 299 -22.41 15.80 -11.97
N GLU A 300 -23.65 15.29 -12.02
CA GLU A 300 -24.20 14.66 -13.23
C GLU A 300 -24.36 15.64 -14.40
N ASP A 301 -24.64 16.92 -14.13
CA ASP A 301 -24.82 18.00 -15.09
C ASP A 301 -23.50 18.64 -15.57
N ALA A 302 -22.39 18.36 -14.86
CA ALA A 302 -21.11 18.99 -15.13
C ALA A 302 -20.50 18.56 -16.48
N GLN A 303 -19.97 19.55 -17.19
CA GLN A 303 -19.39 19.39 -18.53
C GLN A 303 -17.97 18.79 -18.42
N VAL A 304 -17.89 17.46 -18.24
CA VAL A 304 -16.64 16.71 -18.07
C VAL A 304 -16.24 16.00 -19.36
N VAL A 305 -14.98 16.14 -19.78
CA VAL A 305 -14.33 15.24 -20.76
C VAL A 305 -13.28 14.42 -20.03
N PHE A 306 -13.41 13.09 -20.06
CA PHE A 306 -12.36 12.20 -19.56
C PHE A 306 -11.32 11.96 -20.66
N VAL A 307 -10.03 12.05 -20.33
CA VAL A 307 -8.91 11.82 -21.25
C VAL A 307 -7.92 10.81 -20.67
N SER A 308 -7.40 9.92 -21.53
CA SER A 308 -6.68 8.71 -21.12
C SER A 308 -5.73 8.16 -22.19
N GLY A 309 -4.72 7.37 -21.76
CA GLY A 309 -3.61 6.90 -22.59
C GLY A 309 -3.43 5.37 -22.72
N HIS A 310 -3.74 4.57 -21.70
CA HIS A 310 -3.26 3.18 -21.57
C HIS A 310 -3.62 2.17 -22.67
N ASP A 311 -4.74 2.32 -23.40
CA ASP A 311 -5.04 1.44 -24.54
C ASP A 311 -4.43 2.05 -25.80
N HIS A 312 -3.40 1.41 -26.39
CA HIS A 312 -2.61 1.94 -27.52
C HIS A 312 -3.45 2.13 -28.82
N THR A 313 -4.30 3.14 -28.83
CA THR A 313 -5.45 3.30 -29.72
C THR A 313 -5.91 4.76 -29.69
N LEU A 314 -6.67 5.19 -30.69
CA LEU A 314 -7.43 6.45 -30.65
C LEU A 314 -8.93 6.13 -30.59
N GLN A 315 -9.65 6.62 -29.59
CA GLN A 315 -11.08 6.36 -29.41
C GLN A 315 -11.84 7.59 -28.92
N LEU A 316 -13.09 7.75 -29.37
CA LEU A 316 -14.10 8.60 -28.74
C LEU A 316 -15.30 7.75 -28.36
N ILE A 317 -15.70 7.83 -27.09
CA ILE A 317 -16.80 7.08 -26.51
C ILE A 317 -17.75 8.06 -25.81
N LYS A 318 -19.07 7.88 -25.95
CA LYS A 318 -20.10 8.65 -25.25
C LYS A 318 -20.95 7.72 -24.38
N ASP A 319 -20.95 7.94 -23.07
CA ASP A 319 -21.70 7.15 -22.09
C ASP A 319 -22.36 8.07 -21.04
N LYS A 320 -23.65 7.85 -20.77
CA LYS A 320 -24.50 8.69 -19.89
C LYS A 320 -24.35 10.21 -20.12
N GLY A 321 -24.20 10.65 -21.37
CA GLY A 321 -24.01 12.06 -21.72
C GLY A 321 -22.59 12.62 -21.49
N ARG A 322 -21.70 11.88 -20.82
CA ARG A 322 -20.28 12.25 -20.66
C ARG A 322 -19.43 11.70 -21.82
N SER A 323 -18.37 12.42 -22.16
CA SER A 323 -17.46 12.11 -23.27
C SER A 323 -16.12 11.57 -22.75
N TYR A 324 -15.63 10.48 -23.35
CA TYR A 324 -14.40 9.79 -22.98
C TYR A 324 -13.50 9.66 -24.20
N ILE A 325 -12.26 10.13 -24.09
CA ILE A 325 -11.24 10.10 -25.13
C ILE A 325 -10.10 9.16 -24.69
N VAL A 326 -9.76 8.21 -25.57
CA VAL A 326 -8.51 7.45 -25.49
C VAL A 326 -7.59 7.97 -26.58
N SER A 327 -6.35 8.33 -26.21
CA SER A 327 -5.37 8.94 -27.11
C SER A 327 -4.00 8.29 -26.97
N GLY A 328 -3.99 6.95 -26.87
CA GLY A 328 -2.84 6.11 -26.53
C GLY A 328 -1.94 5.68 -27.69
N SER A 329 -2.17 6.13 -28.92
CA SER A 329 -1.38 5.63 -30.06
C SER A 329 -0.07 6.42 -30.28
N GLY A 330 0.65 6.78 -29.21
CA GLY A 330 1.84 7.63 -29.29
C GLY A 330 3.00 7.01 -30.06
N ALA A 331 3.45 5.83 -29.64
CA ALA A 331 4.44 5.02 -30.35
C ALA A 331 3.87 3.67 -30.84
N LYS A 332 2.84 3.13 -30.19
CA LYS A 332 2.34 1.77 -30.42
C LYS A 332 0.92 1.76 -30.99
N ASP A 333 0.60 0.68 -31.71
CA ASP A 333 -0.78 0.31 -32.01
C ASP A 333 -1.23 -0.95 -31.25
N ASN A 334 -2.54 -1.15 -31.21
CA ASN A 334 -3.20 -2.33 -30.67
C ASN A 334 -4.55 -2.56 -31.38
N ARG A 335 -5.12 -3.75 -31.19
CA ARG A 335 -6.47 -4.06 -31.69
C ARG A 335 -7.55 -3.24 -30.95
N VAL A 336 -8.48 -2.67 -31.69
CA VAL A 336 -9.64 -1.93 -31.18
C VAL A 336 -10.90 -2.28 -31.98
N LYS A 337 -12.07 -2.20 -31.34
CA LYS A 337 -13.37 -2.36 -32.01
C LYS A 337 -14.21 -1.10 -31.86
N LYS A 338 -14.90 -0.66 -32.91
CA LYS A 338 -15.99 0.33 -32.77
C LYS A 338 -17.17 -0.35 -32.04
N GLY A 339 -17.24 -0.17 -30.72
CA GLY A 339 -18.30 -0.71 -29.86
C GLY A 339 -19.58 0.14 -29.85
N LYS A 340 -20.62 -0.32 -29.13
CA LYS A 340 -21.96 0.31 -29.12
C LYS A 340 -21.95 1.80 -28.73
N LEU A 341 -21.02 2.20 -27.85
CA LEU A 341 -20.90 3.58 -27.35
C LEU A 341 -19.73 4.35 -28.00
N SER A 342 -19.05 3.76 -29.00
CA SER A 342 -17.89 4.35 -29.67
C SER A 342 -18.33 5.13 -30.91
N GLU A 343 -18.12 6.44 -30.89
CA GLU A 343 -18.30 7.35 -32.03
C GLU A 343 -17.15 7.21 -33.02
N PHE A 344 -15.93 7.06 -32.50
CA PHE A 344 -14.70 6.87 -33.26
C PHE A 344 -13.80 5.81 -32.59
N ALA A 345 -13.08 5.04 -33.41
CA ALA A 345 -12.05 4.09 -32.99
C ALA A 345 -11.03 3.88 -34.13
N SER A 346 -9.74 3.97 -33.82
CA SER A 346 -8.63 3.79 -34.76
C SER A 346 -7.43 3.10 -34.07
N ARG A 347 -6.64 2.39 -34.89
CA ARG A 347 -5.38 1.72 -34.52
C ARG A 347 -4.16 2.34 -35.22
N LEU A 348 -4.26 3.58 -35.67
CA LEU A 348 -3.12 4.29 -36.27
C LEU A 348 -2.44 5.13 -35.20
N ASN A 349 -1.11 5.15 -35.21
CA ASN A 349 -0.32 6.06 -34.40
C ASN A 349 -0.75 7.52 -34.64
N GLY A 350 -0.77 8.33 -33.59
CA GLY A 350 -1.27 9.70 -33.64
C GLY A 350 -1.74 10.24 -32.29
N PHE A 351 -2.46 11.36 -32.34
CA PHE A 351 -2.82 12.17 -31.17
C PHE A 351 -4.22 12.79 -31.32
N SER A 352 -4.76 13.27 -30.19
CA SER A 352 -6.05 13.97 -30.15
C SER A 352 -5.85 15.43 -29.71
N VAL A 353 -6.73 16.33 -30.11
CA VAL A 353 -6.73 17.74 -29.68
C VAL A 353 -8.15 18.16 -29.30
N ILE A 354 -8.31 18.66 -28.07
CA ILE A 354 -9.52 19.39 -27.67
C ILE A 354 -9.29 20.88 -27.96
N GLU A 355 -10.23 21.53 -28.63
CA GLU A 355 -10.22 22.96 -28.88
C GLU A 355 -11.45 23.61 -28.22
N VAL A 356 -11.22 24.69 -27.47
CA VAL A 356 -12.27 25.53 -26.88
C VAL A 356 -12.37 26.81 -27.72
N MET A 357 -13.54 27.01 -28.32
CA MET A 357 -13.84 28.11 -29.25
C MET A 357 -14.36 29.35 -28.51
N SER A 358 -14.26 30.54 -29.10
CA SER A 358 -14.66 31.78 -28.42
C SER A 358 -16.17 31.94 -28.24
N ASN A 359 -16.99 31.27 -29.06
CA ASN A 359 -18.43 31.11 -28.86
C ASN A 359 -18.81 30.09 -27.76
N GLY A 360 -17.83 29.44 -27.10
CA GLY A 360 -18.04 28.45 -26.04
C GLY A 360 -18.28 27.02 -26.53
N ASN A 361 -18.25 26.75 -27.84
CA ASN A 361 -18.22 25.38 -28.37
C ASN A 361 -16.91 24.67 -28.00
N VAL A 362 -17.00 23.38 -27.71
CA VAL A 362 -15.86 22.51 -27.39
C VAL A 362 -15.85 21.36 -28.39
N GLN A 363 -14.79 21.27 -29.20
CA GLN A 363 -14.62 20.22 -30.21
C GLN A 363 -13.41 19.34 -29.92
N VAL A 364 -13.45 18.09 -30.37
CA VAL A 364 -12.29 17.18 -30.42
C VAL A 364 -11.94 16.85 -31.87
N ASN A 365 -10.63 16.83 -32.14
CA ASN A 365 -10.02 16.45 -33.41
C ASN A 365 -9.04 15.28 -33.18
N PHE A 366 -9.02 14.28 -34.07
CA PHE A 366 -8.09 13.15 -34.02
C PHE A 366 -7.18 13.16 -35.26
N TYR A 367 -5.88 13.00 -35.08
CA TYR A 367 -4.85 13.02 -36.12
C TYR A 367 -4.08 11.70 -36.13
N ASN A 368 -3.51 11.33 -37.28
CA ASN A 368 -2.52 10.25 -37.37
C ASN A 368 -1.08 10.81 -37.44
N ASP A 369 -0.10 9.93 -37.63
CA ASP A 369 1.33 10.26 -37.70
C ASP A 369 1.78 10.95 -39.00
N LYS A 370 0.94 10.96 -40.04
CA LYS A 370 1.29 11.31 -41.43
C LYS A 370 0.57 12.55 -41.97
N ASP A 371 -0.73 12.68 -41.69
CA ASP A 371 -1.60 13.71 -42.23
C ASP A 371 -1.70 14.93 -41.30
N THR A 372 -1.62 16.14 -41.86
CA THR A 372 -1.81 17.41 -41.11
C THR A 372 -3.28 17.82 -40.96
N LYS A 373 -4.21 17.00 -41.47
CA LYS A 373 -5.67 17.19 -41.31
C LYS A 373 -6.22 16.13 -40.35
N PRO A 374 -7.26 16.44 -39.55
CA PRO A 374 -7.86 15.46 -38.67
C PRO A 374 -8.54 14.34 -39.47
N MET A 375 -8.37 13.09 -39.03
CA MET A 375 -9.12 11.93 -39.50
C MET A 375 -10.60 11.99 -39.09
N PHE A 376 -10.88 12.62 -37.95
CA PHE A 376 -12.20 12.70 -37.35
C PHE A 376 -12.31 13.93 -36.46
N SER A 377 -13.45 14.60 -36.50
CA SER A 377 -13.77 15.81 -35.72
C SER A 377 -15.20 15.72 -35.19
N GLN A 378 -15.43 16.07 -33.92
CA GLN A 378 -16.79 16.11 -33.35
C GLN A 378 -16.93 17.18 -32.27
N ASN A 379 -18.06 17.89 -32.25
CA ASN A 379 -18.46 18.74 -31.14
C ASN A 379 -18.84 17.88 -29.92
N LEU A 380 -18.33 18.26 -28.75
CA LEU A 380 -18.60 17.63 -27.47
C LEU A 380 -19.70 18.38 -26.73
N TYR A 381 -19.45 19.66 -26.41
CA TYR A 381 -20.28 20.49 -25.51
C TYR A 381 -20.35 21.94 -25.99
N ASN A 382 -21.30 22.71 -25.45
CA ASN A 382 -21.34 24.17 -25.56
C ASN A 382 -21.47 24.79 -24.17
N LEU A 383 -20.46 25.55 -23.74
CA LEU A 383 -20.34 26.09 -22.38
C LEU A 383 -21.26 27.30 -22.12
N SER A 384 -21.79 27.94 -23.16
CA SER A 384 -22.70 29.10 -23.02
C SER A 384 -24.03 28.70 -22.37
N THR A 385 -24.56 27.52 -22.69
CA THR A 385 -25.83 27.02 -22.14
C THR A 385 -25.69 26.54 -20.69
N TYR A 386 -24.52 25.99 -20.33
CA TYR A 386 -24.23 25.49 -18.98
C TYR A 386 -24.17 26.61 -17.93
N ARG A 387 -23.76 27.83 -18.33
CA ARG A 387 -23.58 28.98 -17.42
C ARG A 387 -24.90 29.58 -16.91
N GLY A 388 -26.02 29.30 -17.56
CA GLY A 388 -27.34 29.84 -17.18
C GLY A 388 -28.02 29.17 -15.98
N ARG A 389 -27.30 28.38 -15.16
CA ARG A 389 -27.89 27.55 -14.08
C ARG A 389 -27.17 27.60 -12.72
N ALA A 390 -26.23 28.51 -12.51
CA ALA A 390 -25.58 28.67 -11.20
C ALA A 390 -26.50 29.44 -10.23
N GLU A 391 -27.04 28.76 -9.21
CA GLU A 391 -28.00 29.34 -8.26
C GLU A 391 -27.38 30.09 -7.07
N ASN A 392 -28.23 30.90 -6.43
CA ASN A 392 -27.88 31.73 -5.27
C ASN A 392 -27.72 30.91 -3.98
N TYR A 393 -26.73 31.27 -3.15
CA TYR A 393 -26.71 30.84 -1.76
C TYR A 393 -27.63 31.74 -0.89
N PRO A 394 -28.46 31.18 0.00
CA PRO A 394 -29.30 31.97 0.89
C PRO A 394 -28.47 32.76 1.90
N SER A 395 -28.95 33.94 2.26
CA SER A 395 -28.29 34.88 3.17
C SER A 395 -28.02 34.29 4.56
N ARG A 396 -27.06 34.89 5.25
CA ARG A 396 -26.67 34.58 6.63
C ARG A 396 -27.87 34.70 7.60
N LYS A 397 -27.89 33.84 8.62
CA LYS A 397 -28.72 34.02 9.82
C LYS A 397 -27.87 34.63 10.95
N ASP A 398 -28.49 35.44 11.78
CA ASP A 398 -27.83 35.95 12.99
C ASP A 398 -27.55 34.82 13.99
N ALA A 399 -26.45 34.98 14.72
CA ALA A 399 -25.98 34.03 15.73
C ALA A 399 -25.58 34.80 17.00
N PRO A 400 -25.75 34.21 18.19
CA PRO A 400 -25.34 34.84 19.45
C PRO A 400 -23.81 35.04 19.49
N ALA A 401 -23.33 35.97 20.33
CA ALA A 401 -21.90 36.24 20.47
C ALA A 401 -21.10 35.06 21.07
N THR A 402 -21.77 34.18 21.81
CA THR A 402 -21.22 32.94 22.36
C THR A 402 -22.21 31.79 22.16
N MET A 403 -21.69 30.56 22.09
CA MET A 403 -22.48 29.34 21.97
C MET A 403 -22.05 28.32 23.02
N THR A 404 -23.00 27.77 23.78
CA THR A 404 -22.73 26.78 24.82
C THR A 404 -23.12 25.38 24.34
N LEU A 405 -22.14 24.49 24.17
CA LEU A 405 -22.36 23.10 23.78
C LEU A 405 -21.23 22.17 24.24
N ALA A 406 -21.49 20.87 24.26
CA ALA A 406 -20.47 19.85 24.48
C ALA A 406 -19.74 19.51 23.16
N PRO A 407 -18.41 19.23 23.18
CA PRO A 407 -17.66 18.81 22.00
C PRO A 407 -18.26 17.64 21.23
N ASP A 408 -18.65 16.56 21.92
CA ASP A 408 -19.39 15.45 21.32
C ASP A 408 -20.10 14.59 22.38
N LEU A 409 -21.43 14.66 22.43
CA LEU A 409 -22.26 13.88 23.34
C LEU A 409 -22.29 12.37 23.01
N GLN A 410 -21.81 11.93 21.85
CA GLN A 410 -21.94 10.52 21.44
C GLN A 410 -21.24 9.55 22.41
N TYR A 411 -20.20 10.01 23.11
CA TYR A 411 -19.43 9.17 24.04
C TYR A 411 -20.07 9.01 25.43
N GLU A 412 -21.05 9.83 25.80
CA GLU A 412 -21.62 9.80 27.17
C GLU A 412 -22.32 8.47 27.48
N LYS A 413 -22.98 7.90 26.46
CA LYS A 413 -23.94 6.78 26.55
C LYS A 413 -23.29 5.39 26.73
N ALA A 414 -22.02 5.33 27.13
CA ALA A 414 -21.32 4.08 27.43
C ALA A 414 -21.94 3.33 28.64
N GLY A 415 -22.18 2.03 28.49
CA GLY A 415 -22.63 1.16 29.59
C GLY A 415 -21.50 0.70 30.54
N GLY A 416 -21.83 -0.07 31.58
CA GLY A 416 -20.82 -0.63 32.50
C GLY A 416 -19.86 -1.61 31.81
N PHE A 417 -20.39 -2.56 31.03
CA PHE A 417 -19.60 -3.48 30.22
C PHE A 417 -18.81 -2.76 29.10
N HIS A 418 -19.34 -1.64 28.60
CA HIS A 418 -18.66 -0.77 27.65
C HIS A 418 -17.35 -0.25 28.26
N ARG A 419 -17.47 0.39 29.44
CA ARG A 419 -16.35 0.96 30.19
C ARG A 419 -15.30 -0.07 30.59
N PHE A 420 -15.72 -1.27 31.01
CA PHE A 420 -14.84 -2.38 31.32
C PHE A 420 -13.93 -2.80 30.15
N LEU A 421 -14.46 -2.86 28.91
CA LEU A 421 -13.70 -3.30 27.74
C LEU A 421 -12.88 -2.19 27.07
N LEU A 422 -13.38 -0.96 26.98
CA LEU A 422 -12.75 0.15 26.24
C LEU A 422 -12.24 1.33 27.12
N GLY A 423 -12.38 1.24 28.45
CA GLY A 423 -11.91 2.22 29.43
C GLY A 423 -13.01 3.17 29.89
N ASP A 424 -12.76 4.06 30.86
CA ASP A 424 -13.66 5.18 31.19
C ASP A 424 -13.29 6.43 30.38
N ASN A 425 -11.99 6.65 30.18
CA ASN A 425 -11.40 7.65 29.29
C ASN A 425 -11.90 9.09 29.61
N TYR A 426 -11.71 10.02 28.67
CA TYR A 426 -12.19 11.41 28.82
C TYR A 426 -13.67 11.59 28.44
N ARG A 427 -14.51 10.54 28.51
CA ARG A 427 -15.91 10.60 28.03
C ARG A 427 -16.73 11.72 28.70
N LYS A 428 -16.52 11.97 30.00
CA LYS A 428 -17.15 13.09 30.72
C LYS A 428 -16.68 14.47 30.23
N VAL A 429 -15.39 14.61 29.90
CA VAL A 429 -14.80 15.85 29.36
C VAL A 429 -15.36 16.15 27.95
N TRP A 430 -15.52 15.13 27.11
CA TRP A 430 -16.16 15.27 25.79
C TRP A 430 -17.66 15.61 25.86
N ALA A 431 -18.35 15.15 26.91
CA ALA A 431 -19.77 15.41 27.16
C ALA A 431 -20.05 16.72 27.94
N THR A 432 -19.03 17.36 28.53
CA THR A 432 -19.21 18.59 29.32
C THR A 432 -19.46 19.79 28.41
N PRO A 433 -20.59 20.51 28.57
CA PRO A 433 -20.83 21.73 27.81
C PRO A 433 -19.87 22.85 28.21
N LEU A 434 -19.25 23.50 27.22
CA LEU A 434 -18.49 24.73 27.39
C LEU A 434 -19.09 25.86 26.54
N THR A 435 -18.84 27.09 26.97
CA THR A 435 -19.17 28.31 26.22
C THR A 435 -18.00 28.68 25.32
N PHE A 436 -18.23 28.73 24.01
CA PHE A 436 -17.25 29.13 22.99
C PHE A 436 -17.63 30.50 22.39
N PRO A 437 -16.66 31.37 22.04
CA PRO A 437 -16.93 32.58 21.25
C PRO A 437 -17.36 32.20 19.84
N VAL A 438 -18.38 32.89 19.31
CA VAL A 438 -18.82 32.71 17.92
C VAL A 438 -18.00 33.61 17.00
N ILE A 439 -17.41 33.02 15.96
CA ILE A 439 -16.62 33.74 14.96
C ILE A 439 -17.39 33.92 13.64
N ASN A 440 -16.97 34.96 12.90
CA ASN A 440 -17.41 35.29 11.55
C ASN A 440 -16.14 35.39 10.68
N LEU A 441 -16.05 34.63 9.60
CA LEU A 441 -14.83 34.54 8.80
C LEU A 441 -14.47 35.88 8.16
N ASP A 442 -15.43 36.71 7.78
CA ASP A 442 -15.17 38.03 7.16
C ASP A 442 -14.47 39.03 8.10
N THR A 443 -14.55 38.83 9.41
CA THR A 443 -14.07 39.79 10.44
C THR A 443 -13.01 39.22 11.38
N VAL A 444 -13.01 37.92 11.68
CA VAL A 444 -12.06 37.31 12.61
C VAL A 444 -10.63 37.38 12.08
N LYS A 445 -9.64 37.69 12.94
CA LYS A 445 -8.24 37.98 12.57
C LYS A 445 -8.10 39.01 11.41
N GLY A 446 -9.08 39.91 11.25
CA GLY A 446 -9.12 40.90 10.16
C GLY A 446 -9.81 40.43 8.87
N GLY A 447 -10.24 39.17 8.78
CA GLY A 447 -10.90 38.55 7.64
C GLY A 447 -10.09 37.37 7.10
N LEU A 448 -10.62 36.15 7.27
CA LEU A 448 -10.00 34.89 6.90
C LEU A 448 -10.58 34.32 5.60
N LYS A 449 -9.75 34.28 4.56
CA LYS A 449 -10.04 33.66 3.27
C LYS A 449 -9.73 32.16 3.31
N ILE A 450 -10.63 31.33 2.77
CA ILE A 450 -10.41 29.88 2.68
C ILE A 450 -9.46 29.59 1.51
N LEU A 451 -8.32 28.95 1.78
CA LEU A 451 -7.37 28.52 0.75
C LEU A 451 -7.68 27.13 0.20
N LYS A 452 -7.94 26.16 1.09
CA LYS A 452 -8.39 24.80 0.72
C LYS A 452 -8.91 24.03 1.93
N ARG A 453 -9.72 22.99 1.67
CA ARG A 453 -9.95 21.90 2.62
C ARG A 453 -8.64 21.19 2.96
N GLY A 454 -8.56 20.65 4.17
CA GLY A 454 -7.50 19.78 4.63
C GLY A 454 -7.98 18.93 5.81
N GLY A 455 -7.00 18.34 6.50
CA GLY A 455 -7.25 17.36 7.56
C GLY A 455 -7.39 15.96 6.97
N GLY A 456 -6.60 15.03 7.48
CA GLY A 456 -6.67 13.62 7.07
C GLY A 456 -7.59 12.82 7.99
N LYS A 457 -8.08 11.69 7.48
CA LYS A 457 -8.61 10.48 8.17
C LYS A 457 -9.63 10.58 9.32
N GLN A 458 -9.42 11.45 10.31
CA GLN A 458 -10.27 11.62 11.49
C GLN A 458 -10.84 13.02 11.64
N THR A 459 -10.27 14.04 10.99
CA THR A 459 -10.58 15.45 11.31
C THR A 459 -10.78 16.28 10.06
N ARG A 460 -11.80 17.15 10.06
CA ARG A 460 -12.02 18.13 9.00
C ARG A 460 -11.23 19.39 9.34
N SER A 461 -10.49 19.98 8.41
CA SER A 461 -9.94 21.32 8.60
C SER A 461 -10.02 22.19 7.36
N LEU A 462 -9.97 23.51 7.57
CA LEU A 462 -9.69 24.48 6.53
C LEU A 462 -8.31 25.09 6.78
N ARG A 463 -7.55 25.27 5.70
CA ARG A 463 -6.40 26.18 5.65
C ARG A 463 -6.92 27.55 5.27
N LEU A 464 -6.67 28.53 6.12
CA LEU A 464 -7.16 29.91 6.01
C LEU A 464 -5.98 30.88 5.86
N GLU A 465 -6.24 32.06 5.32
CA GLU A 465 -5.27 33.14 5.07
C GLU A 465 -5.89 34.47 5.50
N ASP A 466 -5.18 35.26 6.32
CA ASP A 466 -5.63 36.61 6.69
C ASP A 466 -5.18 37.70 5.69
N LYS A 467 -5.68 38.92 5.86
CA LYS A 467 -5.35 40.07 4.98
C LYS A 467 -3.87 40.50 5.02
N ALA A 468 -3.08 40.05 5.99
CA ALA A 468 -1.64 40.27 6.04
C ALA A 468 -0.84 39.08 5.44
N GLY A 469 -1.52 38.00 5.03
CA GLY A 469 -0.92 36.81 4.44
C GLY A 469 -0.45 35.78 5.46
N ASN A 470 -0.80 35.90 6.75
CA ASN A 470 -0.51 34.82 7.71
C ASN A 470 -1.48 33.67 7.50
N GLU A 471 -0.96 32.44 7.61
CA GLU A 471 -1.75 31.24 7.43
C GLU A 471 -2.25 30.67 8.76
N TRP A 472 -3.54 30.34 8.79
CA TRP A 472 -4.24 29.77 9.94
C TRP A 472 -4.79 28.38 9.61
N VAL A 473 -4.96 27.54 10.63
CA VAL A 473 -5.63 26.24 10.52
C VAL A 473 -6.84 26.24 11.44
N MET A 474 -8.02 25.97 10.88
CA MET A 474 -9.26 25.77 11.62
C MET A 474 -9.64 24.30 11.54
N ARG A 475 -9.41 23.54 12.61
CA ARG A 475 -9.55 22.08 12.70
C ARG A 475 -10.77 21.72 13.55
N SER A 476 -11.65 20.84 13.09
CA SER A 476 -12.84 20.43 13.84
C SER A 476 -12.45 19.76 15.16
N LEU A 477 -13.10 20.17 16.26
CA LEU A 477 -12.93 19.49 17.54
C LEU A 477 -13.60 18.11 17.51
N ARG A 478 -14.76 18.03 16.86
CA ARG A 478 -15.42 16.77 16.52
C ARG A 478 -14.59 15.98 15.50
N LYS A 479 -14.59 14.65 15.65
CA LYS A 479 -13.80 13.70 14.86
C LYS A 479 -14.70 12.64 14.21
N TRP A 480 -14.34 12.21 13.00
CA TRP A 480 -15.01 11.17 12.21
C TRP A 480 -13.96 10.21 11.61
N PRO A 481 -13.65 9.07 12.25
CA PRO A 481 -12.56 8.18 11.85
C PRO A 481 -12.92 7.21 10.72
N THR A 482 -14.04 7.41 10.02
CA THR A 482 -14.50 6.52 8.95
C THR A 482 -13.42 6.33 7.88
N SER A 483 -12.82 7.43 7.39
CA SER A 483 -11.72 7.37 6.42
C SER A 483 -10.39 6.90 7.04
N ALA A 484 -10.28 6.87 8.37
CA ALA A 484 -9.11 6.32 9.05
C ALA A 484 -8.99 4.80 8.90
N LEU A 485 -10.11 4.10 8.75
CA LEU A 485 -10.17 2.65 8.65
C LEU A 485 -9.97 2.16 7.19
N PRO A 486 -9.41 0.94 7.01
CA PRO A 486 -9.57 0.18 5.78
C PRO A 486 -11.06 0.03 5.45
N GLU A 487 -11.42 0.13 4.18
CA GLU A 487 -12.79 0.03 3.66
C GLU A 487 -13.58 -1.13 4.27
N GLN A 488 -12.96 -2.31 4.37
CA GLN A 488 -13.54 -3.56 4.89
C GLN A 488 -13.91 -3.51 6.37
N LEU A 489 -13.53 -2.43 7.07
CA LEU A 489 -13.80 -2.18 8.48
C LEU A 489 -14.67 -0.92 8.70
N ARG A 490 -15.01 -0.15 7.66
CA ARG A 490 -15.75 1.12 7.78
C ARG A 490 -17.21 0.90 8.16
N GLU A 491 -17.91 0.01 7.47
CA GLU A 491 -19.31 -0.30 7.82
C GLU A 491 -19.40 -1.40 8.90
N THR A 492 -18.55 -1.27 9.92
CA THR A 492 -18.41 -2.25 11.01
C THR A 492 -18.12 -1.55 12.34
N ILE A 493 -18.27 -2.25 13.48
CA ILE A 493 -17.93 -1.70 14.80
C ILE A 493 -16.43 -1.38 14.98
N ALA A 494 -15.53 -1.71 14.04
CA ALA A 494 -14.22 -1.04 14.05
C ALA A 494 -14.34 0.49 13.95
N LYS A 495 -15.35 1.02 13.22
CA LYS A 495 -15.71 2.45 13.18
C LYS A 495 -16.17 2.94 14.54
N GLU A 496 -17.08 2.24 15.20
CA GLU A 496 -17.58 2.62 16.53
C GLU A 496 -16.52 2.47 17.62
N VAL A 497 -15.62 1.48 17.55
CA VAL A 497 -14.50 1.31 18.48
C VAL A 497 -13.43 2.37 18.24
N VAL A 498 -13.05 2.68 16.99
CA VAL A 498 -12.08 3.77 16.74
C VAL A 498 -12.70 5.14 17.03
N GLN A 499 -14.01 5.32 16.80
CA GLN A 499 -14.77 6.49 17.24
C GLN A 499 -14.75 6.58 18.78
N ASP A 500 -15.14 5.54 19.50
CA ASP A 500 -15.08 5.49 20.96
C ASP A 500 -13.67 5.74 21.50
N GLN A 501 -12.62 5.23 20.87
CA GLN A 501 -11.24 5.46 21.30
C GLN A 501 -10.73 6.88 21.02
N ILE A 502 -11.44 7.73 20.26
CA ILE A 502 -11.21 9.18 20.29
C ILE A 502 -11.56 9.77 21.67
N SER A 503 -12.45 9.15 22.44
CA SER A 503 -12.67 9.55 23.85
C SER A 503 -11.43 9.36 24.74
N ALA A 504 -10.44 8.58 24.30
CA ALA A 504 -9.16 8.43 24.99
C ALA A 504 -8.17 9.59 24.71
N ALA A 505 -8.41 10.42 23.69
CA ALA A 505 -7.72 11.70 23.52
C ALA A 505 -8.39 12.78 24.40
N ASN A 506 -7.59 13.71 24.95
CA ASN A 506 -8.11 14.87 25.67
C ASN A 506 -8.38 16.01 24.68
N PRO A 507 -9.64 16.42 24.44
CA PRO A 507 -9.98 17.39 23.40
C PRO A 507 -9.34 18.78 23.63
N TYR A 508 -8.97 19.10 24.86
CA TYR A 508 -8.42 20.41 25.24
C TYR A 508 -6.90 20.38 25.48
N ALA A 509 -6.23 19.27 25.20
CA ALA A 509 -4.80 19.08 25.48
C ALA A 509 -3.87 20.21 24.99
N PRO A 510 -4.05 20.83 23.80
CA PRO A 510 -3.16 21.88 23.30
C PRO A 510 -2.99 23.08 24.25
N LEU A 511 -4.03 23.44 25.02
CA LEU A 511 -4.00 24.56 25.97
C LEU A 511 -2.93 24.33 27.06
N ALA A 512 -2.88 23.12 27.62
CA ALA A 512 -1.92 22.75 28.66
C ALA A 512 -0.52 22.44 28.10
N VAL A 513 -0.40 22.07 26.82
CA VAL A 513 0.90 21.89 26.17
C VAL A 513 1.63 23.22 25.95
N ARG A 514 0.90 24.32 25.69
CA ARG A 514 1.46 25.65 25.42
C ARG A 514 2.52 26.13 26.45
N PRO A 515 2.23 26.24 27.77
CA PRO A 515 3.23 26.70 28.74
C PRO A 515 4.40 25.70 28.92
N LEU A 516 4.15 24.39 28.78
CA LEU A 516 5.20 23.36 28.83
C LEU A 516 6.17 23.51 27.64
N ALA A 517 5.65 23.74 26.43
CA ALA A 517 6.45 23.96 25.23
C ALA A 517 7.24 25.28 25.32
N ARG A 518 6.59 26.36 25.76
CA ARG A 518 7.23 27.66 26.05
C ARG A 518 8.43 27.51 26.99
N ALA A 519 8.25 26.84 28.13
CA ALA A 519 9.33 26.63 29.11
C ALA A 519 10.41 25.66 28.60
N ALA A 520 10.06 24.69 27.74
CA ALA A 520 11.02 23.78 27.13
C ALA A 520 11.82 24.40 25.98
N GLY A 521 11.48 25.61 25.50
CA GLY A 521 12.09 26.22 24.31
C GLY A 521 11.66 25.56 22.99
N VAL A 522 10.47 24.94 22.96
CA VAL A 522 9.93 24.21 21.80
C VAL A 522 8.86 25.07 21.11
N PRO A 523 8.90 25.30 19.78
CA PRO A 523 7.90 26.12 19.09
C PRO A 523 6.45 25.64 19.34
N TYR A 524 5.54 26.59 19.55
CA TYR A 524 4.16 26.33 20.00
C TYR A 524 3.16 27.33 19.41
N THR A 525 1.97 26.86 19.04
CA THR A 525 0.85 27.69 18.57
C THR A 525 0.07 28.30 19.74
N ASN A 526 -0.82 29.26 19.43
CA ASN A 526 -1.81 29.81 20.36
C ASN A 526 -3.21 29.26 20.05
N PRO A 527 -3.52 28.02 20.49
CA PRO A 527 -4.81 27.38 20.23
C PRO A 527 -5.99 28.13 20.87
N GLU A 528 -6.90 28.60 20.02
CA GLU A 528 -8.19 29.19 20.40
C GLU A 528 -9.33 28.21 20.05
N PHE A 529 -10.23 27.91 20.99
CA PHE A 529 -11.44 27.15 20.69
C PHE A 529 -12.59 28.10 20.35
N VAL A 530 -13.17 27.94 19.17
CA VAL A 530 -14.15 28.85 18.58
C VAL A 530 -15.35 28.09 18.03
N TYR A 531 -16.52 28.72 18.00
CA TYR A 531 -17.69 28.21 17.29
C TYR A 531 -17.87 28.94 15.96
N LEU A 532 -18.02 28.21 14.86
CA LEU A 532 -18.39 28.79 13.57
C LEU A 532 -19.87 28.50 13.31
N ALA A 533 -20.66 29.56 13.17
CA ALA A 533 -22.09 29.49 12.85
C ALA A 533 -22.32 29.15 11.35
N ASP A 534 -23.56 29.30 10.88
CA ASP A 534 -23.92 29.14 9.46
C ASP A 534 -23.46 30.32 8.60
N ASP A 535 -22.15 30.40 8.37
CA ASP A 535 -21.46 31.49 7.68
C ASP A 535 -21.52 31.35 6.14
N THR A 536 -21.88 32.43 5.45
CA THR A 536 -21.88 32.51 3.98
C THR A 536 -20.48 32.45 3.37
N ALA A 537 -19.44 32.92 4.08
CA ALA A 537 -18.06 32.88 3.61
C ALA A 537 -17.50 31.44 3.48
N LEU A 538 -18.18 30.44 4.05
CA LEU A 538 -17.87 29.02 3.82
C LEU A 538 -18.15 28.56 2.38
N GLY A 539 -19.06 29.22 1.64
CA GLY A 539 -19.42 28.82 0.26
C GLY A 539 -19.77 27.33 0.15
N ILE A 540 -19.05 26.59 -0.71
CA ILE A 540 -19.22 25.14 -0.88
C ILE A 540 -18.99 24.33 0.40
N TYR A 541 -18.16 24.83 1.32
CA TYR A 541 -17.80 24.16 2.57
C TYR A 541 -18.89 24.29 3.64
N ARG A 542 -19.93 25.12 3.42
CA ARG A 542 -20.98 25.44 4.40
C ARG A 542 -21.66 24.17 4.95
N LYS A 543 -21.98 23.20 4.07
CA LYS A 543 -22.55 21.89 4.44
C LYS A 543 -21.67 21.08 5.40
N ASP A 544 -20.35 21.24 5.32
CA ASP A 544 -19.39 20.42 6.07
C ASP A 544 -18.77 21.12 7.29
N PHE A 545 -18.87 22.45 7.38
CA PHE A 545 -18.19 23.25 8.39
C PHE A 545 -19.09 24.21 9.19
N ALA A 546 -20.34 24.47 8.77
CA ALA A 546 -21.27 25.30 9.54
C ALA A 546 -21.67 24.66 10.88
N ASN A 547 -21.97 25.52 11.86
CA ASN A 547 -22.55 25.17 13.17
C ASN A 547 -21.70 24.19 14.02
N GLY A 548 -20.38 24.37 14.01
CA GLY A 548 -19.42 23.46 14.68
C GLY A 548 -18.41 24.17 15.58
N VAL A 549 -17.78 23.40 16.49
CA VAL A 549 -16.64 23.84 17.31
C VAL A 549 -15.33 23.47 16.63
N TYR A 550 -14.42 24.42 16.58
CA TYR A 550 -13.11 24.32 15.94
C TYR A 550 -11.99 24.75 16.88
N LEU A 551 -10.84 24.14 16.70
CA LEU A 551 -9.55 24.64 17.14
C LEU A 551 -9.00 25.54 16.02
N LEU A 552 -8.88 26.84 16.29
CA LEU A 552 -8.21 27.82 15.46
C LEU A 552 -6.79 28.02 15.99
N GLU A 553 -5.79 27.84 15.15
CA GLU A 553 -4.37 28.06 15.49
C GLU A 553 -3.60 28.61 14.28
N GLU A 554 -2.43 29.20 14.52
CA GLU A 554 -1.47 29.55 13.47
C GLU A 554 -1.01 28.25 12.76
N ARG A 555 -0.85 28.28 11.43
CA ARG A 555 -0.44 27.08 10.68
C ARG A 555 0.97 26.62 11.05
N GLU A 556 1.85 27.59 11.32
CA GLU A 556 3.24 27.44 11.73
C GLU A 556 3.49 28.48 12.85
N PRO A 557 4.01 28.10 14.03
CA PRO A 557 4.20 29.00 15.19
C PRO A 557 5.44 29.92 15.10
N VAL A 558 6.01 30.10 13.92
CA VAL A 558 7.26 30.86 13.71
C VAL A 558 7.11 31.83 12.55
N SER A 559 7.46 33.09 12.80
CA SER A 559 7.37 34.20 11.83
C SER A 559 8.45 34.10 10.75
N THR A 560 8.28 33.15 9.81
CA THR A 560 9.20 32.92 8.70
C THR A 560 8.47 32.77 7.37
N ASN A 561 9.03 33.39 6.33
CA ASN A 561 8.47 33.36 4.98
C ASN A 561 8.56 31.96 4.32
N LYS A 562 9.23 30.97 4.94
CA LYS A 562 9.37 29.63 4.37
C LYS A 562 9.67 28.53 5.40
N THR A 563 8.75 27.58 5.51
CA THR A 563 8.95 26.29 6.20
C THR A 563 9.02 25.12 5.21
N TYR A 564 9.67 24.04 5.61
CA TYR A 564 9.93 22.82 4.84
C TYR A 564 9.21 21.62 5.50
N ASN A 565 8.86 20.59 4.72
CA ASN A 565 8.45 19.30 5.28
C ASN A 565 9.69 18.42 5.50
N SER A 566 9.55 17.35 6.29
CA SER A 566 10.63 16.41 6.60
C SER A 566 11.29 15.80 5.36
N GLU A 567 10.55 15.67 4.25
CA GLU A 567 11.10 15.24 2.96
C GLU A 567 12.01 16.31 2.31
N LYS A 568 11.55 17.58 2.18
CA LYS A 568 12.38 18.63 1.60
C LYS A 568 13.55 19.04 2.50
N LEU A 569 13.44 18.82 3.82
CA LEU A 569 14.60 18.84 4.73
C LEU A 569 15.65 17.83 4.29
N MET A 570 15.28 16.54 4.19
CA MET A 570 16.21 15.49 3.77
C MET A 570 16.85 15.80 2.41
N GLU A 571 16.09 16.32 1.44
CA GLU A 571 16.67 16.74 0.16
C GLU A 571 17.72 17.84 0.33
N ASN A 572 17.49 18.86 1.18
CA ASN A 572 18.49 19.91 1.43
C ASN A 572 19.73 19.39 2.19
N LEU A 573 19.57 18.44 3.10
CA LEU A 573 20.69 17.83 3.84
C LEU A 573 21.56 16.94 2.94
N LEU A 574 20.96 16.25 1.98
CA LEU A 574 21.68 15.38 1.03
C LEU A 574 22.27 16.16 -0.16
N GLU A 575 21.68 17.29 -0.55
CA GLU A 575 22.17 18.15 -1.64
C GLU A 575 23.44 18.94 -1.27
N ASP A 576 23.63 19.31 0.00
CA ASP A 576 24.71 20.20 0.40
C ASP A 576 25.23 19.96 1.83
N ASN A 577 26.50 19.56 1.95
CA ASN A 577 27.25 19.40 3.21
C ASN A 577 27.51 20.70 3.99
N ASP A 578 27.22 21.89 3.44
CA ASP A 578 27.16 23.14 4.19
C ASP A 578 25.81 23.30 4.96
N ASN A 579 24.81 22.42 4.76
CA ASN A 579 23.56 22.39 5.53
C ASN A 579 23.64 21.41 6.71
N SER A 580 22.94 21.72 7.81
CA SER A 580 22.81 20.85 8.98
C SER A 580 21.43 21.01 9.64
N MET A 581 21.13 20.21 10.67
CA MET A 581 19.95 20.43 11.52
C MET A 581 20.30 20.36 13.00
N ASP A 582 19.52 21.06 13.82
CA ASP A 582 19.73 21.12 15.26
C ASP A 582 19.17 19.87 15.95
N GLN A 583 20.02 18.84 16.08
CA GLN A 583 19.67 17.60 16.78
C GLN A 583 19.31 17.82 18.26
N PRO A 584 20.00 18.70 19.04
CA PRO A 584 19.57 19.07 20.38
C PRO A 584 18.14 19.63 20.46
N ALA A 585 17.77 20.59 19.60
CA ALA A 585 16.42 21.15 19.55
C ALA A 585 15.38 20.08 19.20
N TYR A 586 15.73 19.12 18.33
CA TYR A 586 14.87 17.98 18.04
C TYR A 586 14.70 17.06 19.26
N LEU A 587 15.79 16.69 19.94
CA LEU A 587 15.72 15.92 21.19
C LEU A 587 14.87 16.66 22.26
N GLN A 588 14.94 17.98 22.34
CA GLN A 588 14.13 18.79 23.26
C GLN A 588 12.63 18.62 22.99
N ALA A 589 12.21 18.71 21.72
CA ALA A 589 10.82 18.52 21.31
C ALA A 589 10.36 17.06 21.53
N ARG A 590 11.23 16.08 21.28
CA ARG A 590 10.94 14.66 21.51
C ARG A 590 10.86 14.29 23.00
N LEU A 591 11.62 14.94 23.88
CA LEU A 591 11.48 14.84 25.33
C LEU A 591 10.14 15.39 25.81
N LEU A 592 9.66 16.49 25.24
CA LEU A 592 8.32 17.02 25.51
C LEU A 592 7.20 16.05 25.08
N ASP A 593 7.28 15.48 23.88
CA ASP A 593 6.32 14.47 23.41
C ASP A 593 6.28 13.25 24.35
N MET A 594 7.45 12.75 24.74
CA MET A 594 7.58 11.66 25.71
C MET A 594 7.02 12.06 27.08
N PHE A 595 7.21 13.30 27.54
CA PHE A 595 6.66 13.80 28.79
C PHE A 595 5.12 13.79 28.80
N ILE A 596 4.50 14.39 27.79
CA ILE A 596 3.03 14.53 27.67
C ILE A 596 2.32 13.26 27.14
N ALA A 597 3.07 12.22 26.78
CA ALA A 597 2.60 10.97 26.15
C ALA A 597 1.96 11.15 24.76
N ASP A 598 2.40 12.14 24.00
CA ASP A 598 1.98 12.30 22.60
C ASP A 598 2.70 11.28 21.70
N TRP A 599 1.95 10.29 21.24
CA TRP A 599 2.46 9.10 20.55
C TRP A 599 2.46 9.25 19.03
N ASP A 600 1.74 10.23 18.48
CA ASP A 600 1.60 10.40 17.03
C ASP A 600 2.63 11.40 16.50
N ARG A 601 3.80 10.85 16.17
CA ARG A 601 4.96 11.63 15.71
C ARG A 601 5.57 11.06 14.43
N HIS A 602 4.72 10.89 13.43
CA HIS A 602 5.13 10.61 12.06
C HIS A 602 5.62 11.87 11.32
N GLU A 603 6.10 11.70 10.08
CA GLU A 603 6.91 12.71 9.38
C GLU A 603 6.19 14.01 9.00
N ASP A 604 4.85 14.03 9.02
CA ASP A 604 4.02 15.21 8.68
C ASP A 604 3.67 16.08 9.90
N GLN A 605 3.83 15.53 11.11
CA GLN A 605 3.73 16.22 12.39
C GLN A 605 4.99 17.07 12.68
N TRP A 606 5.89 17.19 11.69
CA TRP A 606 7.07 18.03 11.73
C TRP A 606 7.14 18.92 10.48
N ARG A 607 7.27 20.21 10.74
CA ARG A 607 7.76 21.20 9.78
C ARG A 607 9.11 21.70 10.25
N TRP A 608 9.81 22.42 9.39
CA TRP A 608 11.17 22.85 9.66
C TRP A 608 11.36 24.26 9.14
N TYR A 609 11.90 25.18 9.95
CA TYR A 609 12.43 26.44 9.44
C TYR A 609 13.94 26.34 9.25
N ALA A 610 14.52 27.29 8.52
CA ALA A 610 15.95 27.32 8.24
C ALA A 610 16.52 28.70 8.55
N GLU A 611 17.48 28.77 9.46
CA GLU A 611 18.32 29.95 9.65
C GLU A 611 19.52 29.87 8.71
N LYS A 612 19.98 31.01 8.17
CA LYS A 612 20.96 31.04 7.08
C LYS A 612 22.15 31.95 7.40
N ASP A 613 23.31 31.35 7.70
CA ASP A 613 24.60 32.06 7.69
C ASP A 613 25.31 31.87 6.35
N LYS A 614 25.44 32.95 5.57
CA LYS A 614 26.12 33.02 4.26
C LYS A 614 25.62 31.99 3.24
N LYS A 615 26.19 30.78 3.26
CA LYS A 615 25.83 29.63 2.39
C LYS A 615 25.19 28.47 3.16
N LYS A 616 25.39 28.41 4.48
CA LYS A 616 24.92 27.34 5.36
C LYS A 616 23.45 27.54 5.71
N LYS A 617 22.71 26.45 5.89
CA LYS A 617 21.38 26.45 6.50
C LYS A 617 21.41 25.54 7.73
N VAL A 618 20.98 26.06 8.87
CA VAL A 618 20.69 25.25 10.06
C VAL A 618 19.18 25.09 10.14
N PHE A 619 18.71 23.86 10.07
CA PHE A 619 17.28 23.53 10.11
C PHE A 619 16.81 23.23 11.53
N TYR A 620 15.70 23.85 11.92
CA TYR A 620 15.12 23.79 13.26
C TYR A 620 13.71 23.18 13.26
N PRO A 621 13.37 22.33 14.25
CA PRO A 621 12.12 21.58 14.28
C PRO A 621 10.92 22.43 14.71
N ILE A 622 9.82 22.30 13.96
CA ILE A 622 8.49 22.81 14.27
C ILE A 622 7.57 21.61 14.48
N PRO A 623 7.29 21.19 15.72
CA PRO A 623 6.30 20.15 15.97
C PRO A 623 4.89 20.69 15.73
N ARG A 624 4.05 19.90 15.05
CA ARG A 624 2.65 20.21 14.75
C ARG A 624 1.73 19.10 15.27
N ASP A 625 0.48 19.48 15.47
CA ASP A 625 -0.63 18.71 16.02
C ASP A 625 -0.38 18.10 17.42
N ARG A 626 -1.19 18.54 18.38
CA ARG A 626 -1.11 18.17 19.80
C ARG A 626 -2.37 17.43 20.28
N ASP A 627 -3.20 16.92 19.36
CA ASP A 627 -4.47 16.27 19.71
C ASP A 627 -4.32 14.88 20.37
N GLN A 628 -3.16 14.23 20.25
CA GLN A 628 -2.82 12.99 20.98
C GLN A 628 -2.07 13.23 22.30
N ALA A 629 -1.83 14.49 22.69
CA ALA A 629 -1.23 14.78 23.99
C ALA A 629 -2.17 14.36 25.15
N PHE A 630 -1.59 13.75 26.18
CA PHE A 630 -2.29 13.15 27.31
C PHE A 630 -3.28 12.01 26.96
N PHE A 631 -3.21 11.43 25.74
CA PHE A 631 -4.01 10.28 25.32
C PHE A 631 -3.93 9.12 26.32
N VAL A 632 -5.05 8.62 26.86
CA VAL A 632 -5.10 7.53 27.85
C VAL A 632 -5.34 6.15 27.21
N ASN A 633 -5.26 5.08 28.00
CA ASN A 633 -5.58 3.71 27.55
C ASN A 633 -6.02 2.89 28.77
N GLU A 634 -7.32 2.67 28.93
CA GLU A 634 -7.87 2.13 30.19
C GLU A 634 -8.61 0.79 30.05
N GLY A 635 -9.20 0.49 28.90
CA GLY A 635 -9.95 -0.75 28.69
C GLY A 635 -9.07 -2.00 28.54
N ILE A 636 -9.66 -3.18 28.77
CA ILE A 636 -8.98 -4.46 28.54
C ILE A 636 -8.55 -4.62 27.08
N LEU A 637 -9.41 -4.30 26.11
CA LEU A 637 -9.10 -4.48 24.69
C LEU A 637 -7.97 -3.53 24.23
N PRO A 638 -8.00 -2.21 24.51
CA PRO A 638 -6.87 -1.31 24.26
C PRO A 638 -5.55 -1.75 24.92
N ARG A 639 -5.59 -2.37 26.11
CA ARG A 639 -4.41 -2.91 26.82
C ARG A 639 -3.87 -4.23 26.25
N LEU A 640 -4.68 -4.96 25.49
CA LEU A 640 -4.26 -6.11 24.69
C LEU A 640 -3.73 -5.67 23.32
N VAL A 641 -4.30 -4.62 22.75
CA VAL A 641 -3.86 -4.05 21.46
C VAL A 641 -2.54 -3.27 21.58
N SER A 642 -2.30 -2.60 22.71
CA SER A 642 -1.07 -1.81 22.96
C SER A 642 0.19 -2.66 23.26
N ARG A 643 0.23 -3.93 22.84
CA ARG A 643 1.32 -4.86 23.12
C ARG A 643 2.45 -4.76 22.08
N PRO A 644 3.71 -5.13 22.42
CA PRO A 644 4.88 -4.97 21.53
C PRO A 644 4.74 -5.53 20.11
N TRP A 645 3.90 -6.55 19.91
CA TRP A 645 3.70 -7.19 18.60
C TRP A 645 2.67 -6.49 17.70
N LEU A 646 1.67 -5.79 18.28
CA LEU A 646 0.52 -5.25 17.55
C LEU A 646 0.62 -3.73 17.34
N LEU A 647 0.01 -2.89 18.20
CA LEU A 647 0.09 -1.42 18.11
C LEU A 647 0.82 -0.82 19.32
N PRO A 648 2.16 -0.91 19.40
CA PRO A 648 2.90 -0.56 20.60
C PRO A 648 2.95 0.94 20.94
N ALA A 649 2.48 1.84 20.07
CA ALA A 649 2.49 3.28 20.33
C ALA A 649 1.44 3.70 21.38
N ILE A 650 0.21 3.17 21.26
CA ILE A 650 -1.00 3.61 22.00
C ILE A 650 -1.08 3.14 23.47
N GLN A 651 0.05 3.12 24.19
CA GLN A 651 0.13 2.62 25.59
C GLN A 651 -0.57 3.52 26.63
N GLY A 652 -0.81 4.78 26.28
CA GLY A 652 -1.50 5.76 27.10
C GLY A 652 -0.64 6.53 28.12
N PHE A 653 -1.11 7.72 28.47
CA PHE A 653 -0.60 8.62 29.49
C PHE A 653 -0.77 8.00 30.88
N ARG A 654 0.36 7.70 31.52
CA ARG A 654 0.44 6.91 32.76
C ARG A 654 1.64 7.32 33.60
N LYS A 655 1.56 7.14 34.93
CA LYS A 655 2.66 7.35 35.90
C LYS A 655 3.91 6.49 35.66
N LYS A 656 3.84 5.46 34.80
CA LYS A 656 4.97 4.63 34.35
C LYS A 656 4.94 4.52 32.84
N PHE A 657 6.11 4.46 32.21
CA PHE A 657 6.27 4.18 30.78
C PHE A 657 6.42 2.66 30.59
N PRO A 658 5.44 1.92 30.05
CA PRO A 658 5.53 0.45 30.02
C PRO A 658 6.63 -0.05 29.06
N TYR A 659 6.69 0.51 27.85
CA TYR A 659 7.63 0.13 26.80
C TYR A 659 8.01 1.37 25.95
N ILE A 660 8.98 2.16 26.43
CA ILE A 660 9.38 3.44 25.81
C ILE A 660 9.78 3.32 24.33
N GLN A 661 10.44 2.22 23.95
CA GLN A 661 10.77 1.97 22.54
C GLN A 661 9.50 1.85 21.68
N GLY A 662 8.50 1.13 22.17
CA GLY A 662 7.22 0.96 21.47
C GLY A 662 6.38 2.23 21.40
N PHE A 663 6.45 3.08 22.42
CA PHE A 663 5.79 4.39 22.43
C PHE A 663 6.31 5.26 21.27
N ASN A 664 7.64 5.35 21.12
CA ASN A 664 8.28 6.06 20.01
C ASN A 664 8.32 5.24 18.70
N PHE A 665 7.38 4.31 18.46
CA PHE A 665 7.36 3.53 17.22
C PHE A 665 7.05 4.41 16.01
N SER A 666 6.13 5.37 16.11
CA SER A 666 5.78 6.29 15.00
C SER A 666 6.99 7.12 14.56
N ALA A 667 7.73 7.69 15.51
CA ALA A 667 8.88 8.56 15.26
C ALA A 667 10.17 7.82 14.83
N ARG A 668 10.19 6.48 14.84
CA ARG A 668 11.39 5.63 14.65
C ARG A 668 12.28 5.93 13.45
N PHE A 669 11.76 6.59 12.42
CA PHE A 669 12.53 7.00 11.25
C PHE A 669 13.24 8.33 11.50
N LEU A 670 12.51 9.37 11.91
CA LEU A 670 13.12 10.66 12.23
C LEU A 670 14.09 10.54 13.41
N ASP A 671 13.69 9.87 14.49
CA ASP A 671 14.50 9.65 15.71
C ASP A 671 15.83 8.93 15.42
N ARG A 672 15.96 8.23 14.29
CA ARG A 672 17.21 7.59 13.84
C ARG A 672 18.07 8.47 12.92
N ASN A 673 17.45 9.27 12.06
CA ASN A 673 18.18 10.14 11.13
C ASN A 673 18.62 11.45 11.83
N PHE A 674 17.86 11.93 12.82
CA PHE A 674 17.96 13.27 13.39
C PHE A 674 18.45 13.30 14.86
N MET A 675 18.88 12.16 15.41
CA MET A 675 19.57 12.05 16.71
C MET A 675 20.75 11.07 16.63
N SER A 676 21.37 10.96 15.45
CA SER A 676 22.45 10.01 15.15
C SER A 676 23.82 10.46 15.68
N GLU A 677 24.03 11.75 15.90
CA GLU A 677 25.30 12.29 16.43
C GLU A 677 25.31 12.40 17.96
N LEU A 678 24.17 12.74 18.55
CA LEU A 678 24.03 12.91 20.00
C LEU A 678 24.46 11.66 20.77
N ASP A 679 25.36 11.84 21.75
CA ASP A 679 25.95 10.77 22.54
C ASP A 679 25.23 10.55 23.90
N GLU A 680 25.78 9.63 24.69
CA GLU A 680 25.27 9.25 26.01
C GLU A 680 25.20 10.45 26.97
N ALA A 681 26.25 11.28 26.96
CA ALA A 681 26.37 12.44 27.84
C ALA A 681 25.41 13.57 27.44
N ALA A 682 25.24 13.83 26.13
CA ALA A 682 24.27 14.78 25.61
C ALA A 682 22.84 14.37 25.99
N TRP A 683 22.46 13.10 25.77
CA TRP A 683 21.13 12.60 26.13
C TRP A 683 20.87 12.66 27.64
N GLN A 684 21.84 12.27 28.48
CA GLN A 684 21.70 12.34 29.93
C GLN A 684 21.61 13.80 30.42
N LYS A 685 22.49 14.69 29.96
CA LYS A 685 22.49 16.12 30.30
C LYS A 685 21.16 16.77 29.92
N GLN A 686 20.72 16.59 28.68
CA GLN A 686 19.53 17.27 28.17
C GLN A 686 18.24 16.73 28.76
N SER A 687 18.09 15.40 28.94
CA SER A 687 16.89 14.85 29.60
C SER A 687 16.81 15.21 31.08
N THR A 688 17.95 15.37 31.77
CA THR A 688 17.99 15.89 33.15
C THR A 688 17.61 17.38 33.20
N ALA A 689 18.16 18.19 32.30
CA ALA A 689 17.83 19.62 32.21
C ALA A 689 16.35 19.84 31.87
N PHE A 690 15.80 19.10 30.90
CA PHE A 690 14.37 19.11 30.58
C PHE A 690 13.51 18.75 31.80
N ALA A 691 13.89 17.71 32.55
CA ALA A 691 13.15 17.34 33.76
C ALA A 691 13.19 18.44 34.83
N GLY A 692 14.30 19.17 34.97
CA GLY A 692 14.42 20.33 35.86
C GLY A 692 13.54 21.53 35.46
N LEU A 693 13.32 21.76 34.16
CA LEU A 693 12.41 22.80 33.66
C LEU A 693 10.94 22.51 34.00
N MET A 694 10.55 21.22 34.12
CA MET A 694 9.19 20.79 34.46
C MET A 694 8.91 20.91 35.96
N THR A 695 9.07 22.10 36.53
CA THR A 695 8.84 22.37 37.96
C THR A 695 7.39 22.06 38.36
N ASP A 696 7.16 21.82 39.65
CA ASP A 696 5.81 21.60 40.17
C ASP A 696 4.89 22.78 39.83
N GLN A 697 5.36 24.01 40.01
CA GLN A 697 4.65 25.24 39.64
C GLN A 697 4.29 25.30 38.14
N LEU A 698 5.21 24.93 37.24
CA LEU A 698 4.94 24.92 35.80
C LEU A 698 3.94 23.82 35.41
N ILE A 699 4.05 22.63 36.01
CA ILE A 699 3.06 21.55 35.84
C ILE A 699 1.68 22.03 36.31
N ASP A 700 1.65 22.78 37.41
CA ASP A 700 0.43 23.30 38.01
C ASP A 700 -0.17 24.48 37.18
N GLU A 701 0.66 25.35 36.58
CA GLU A 701 0.27 26.39 35.58
C GLU A 701 -0.26 25.76 34.27
N ALA A 702 0.39 24.70 33.80
CA ALA A 702 -0.03 23.98 32.60
C ALA A 702 -1.42 23.36 32.79
N VAL A 703 -1.67 22.75 33.96
CA VAL A 703 -2.98 22.16 34.27
C VAL A 703 -4.05 23.24 34.50
N THR A 704 -3.73 24.46 34.96
CA THR A 704 -4.73 25.54 35.03
C THR A 704 -5.14 26.13 33.67
N GLN A 705 -4.48 25.77 32.56
CA GLN A 705 -4.94 26.17 31.22
C GLN A 705 -6.23 25.44 30.76
N PHE A 706 -6.65 24.36 31.42
CA PHE A 706 -7.93 23.71 31.13
C PHE A 706 -9.10 24.53 31.71
N PRO A 707 -10.20 24.76 30.96
CA PRO A 707 -11.39 25.47 31.46
C PRO A 707 -11.90 24.86 32.78
N ASP A 708 -12.35 25.69 33.73
CA ASP A 708 -12.61 25.29 35.14
C ASP A 708 -13.45 24.02 35.33
N THR A 709 -14.49 23.85 34.51
CA THR A 709 -15.38 22.67 34.51
C THR A 709 -14.68 21.39 34.06
N ILE A 710 -13.69 21.50 33.17
CA ILE A 710 -12.79 20.41 32.76
C ILE A 710 -11.66 20.23 33.79
N ASN A 711 -11.14 21.32 34.34
CA ASN A 711 -10.06 21.33 35.33
C ASN A 711 -10.41 20.45 36.54
N LYS A 712 -11.64 20.61 37.05
CA LYS A 712 -12.20 19.80 38.15
C LYS A 712 -12.31 18.30 37.84
N GLN A 713 -12.29 17.90 36.57
CA GLN A 713 -12.39 16.49 36.15
C GLN A 713 -11.03 15.81 35.92
N VAL A 714 -10.01 16.56 35.49
CA VAL A 714 -8.73 15.95 35.03
C VAL A 714 -7.52 16.32 35.90
N SER A 715 -7.59 17.38 36.70
CA SER A 715 -6.40 18.02 37.27
C SER A 715 -5.59 17.14 38.23
N GLU A 716 -6.23 16.40 39.14
CA GLU A 716 -5.52 15.49 40.07
C GLU A 716 -4.76 14.39 39.33
N MET A 717 -5.43 13.76 38.34
CA MET A 717 -4.85 12.75 37.47
C MET A 717 -3.67 13.33 36.68
N MET A 718 -3.86 14.51 36.08
CA MET A 718 -2.83 15.17 35.27
C MET A 718 -1.61 15.57 36.09
N ARG A 719 -1.79 16.33 37.19
CA ARG A 719 -0.70 16.81 38.06
C ARG A 719 0.09 15.62 38.64
N SER A 720 -0.61 14.65 39.22
CA SER A 720 0.05 13.48 39.82
C SER A 720 0.71 12.56 38.78
N THR A 721 0.26 12.57 37.53
CA THR A 721 0.88 11.82 36.44
C THR A 721 2.09 12.55 35.85
N LEU A 722 2.00 13.86 35.61
CA LEU A 722 3.12 14.67 35.10
C LEU A 722 4.31 14.64 36.06
N LYS A 723 4.09 14.90 37.35
CA LYS A 723 5.17 14.92 38.36
C LYS A 723 5.94 13.58 38.37
N VAL A 724 5.25 12.44 38.46
CA VAL A 724 5.89 11.10 38.41
C VAL A 724 6.50 10.75 37.05
N ARG A 725 5.99 11.31 35.93
CA ARG A 725 6.58 11.11 34.59
C ARG A 725 7.88 11.88 34.43
N ARG A 726 7.96 13.13 34.89
CA ARG A 726 9.19 13.95 34.94
C ARG A 726 10.31 13.18 35.65
N ASP A 727 10.03 12.73 36.87
CA ASP A 727 11.01 12.06 37.74
C ASP A 727 11.55 10.75 37.13
N LYS A 728 10.87 10.20 36.12
CA LYS A 728 11.25 8.97 35.40
C LYS A 728 11.78 9.22 33.99
N LEU A 729 11.62 10.43 33.45
CA LEU A 729 11.92 10.75 32.06
C LEU A 729 13.41 10.56 31.71
N PRO A 730 14.40 11.00 32.50
CA PRO A 730 15.82 10.79 32.17
C PRO A 730 16.16 9.31 32.00
N VAL A 731 15.70 8.45 32.93
CA VAL A 731 15.93 6.99 32.88
C VAL A 731 15.26 6.36 31.65
N GLN A 732 14.10 6.86 31.22
CA GLN A 732 13.46 6.36 29.99
C GLN A 732 14.10 6.92 28.71
N ALA A 733 14.62 8.15 28.73
CA ALA A 733 15.40 8.73 27.64
C ALA A 733 16.67 7.91 27.38
N MET A 734 17.44 7.56 28.42
CA MET A 734 18.62 6.70 28.27
C MET A 734 18.26 5.29 27.76
N LYS A 735 17.17 4.70 28.27
CA LYS A 735 16.63 3.42 27.77
C LYS A 735 16.18 3.49 26.29
N TYR A 736 15.85 4.67 25.77
CA TYR A 736 15.53 4.90 24.36
C TYR A 736 16.80 5.17 23.52
N TYR A 737 17.74 5.98 24.03
CA TYR A 737 19.07 6.16 23.46
C TYR A 737 19.81 4.83 23.25
N HIS A 738 19.87 3.95 24.26
CA HIS A 738 20.44 2.60 24.15
C HIS A 738 19.69 1.67 23.18
N PHE A 739 18.49 2.03 22.75
CA PHE A 739 17.78 1.32 21.69
C PHE A 739 18.15 1.85 20.30
N LEU A 740 18.18 3.17 20.12
CA LEU A 740 18.61 3.82 18.87
C LEU A 740 20.07 3.48 18.54
N ALA A 741 20.96 3.54 19.54
CA ALA A 741 22.41 3.31 19.39
C ALA A 741 22.80 1.88 18.96
N LYS A 742 21.88 0.89 18.98
CA LYS A 742 22.20 -0.51 18.64
C LYS A 742 22.72 -0.69 17.22
N GLY A 743 22.19 0.09 16.29
CA GLY A 743 22.68 0.20 14.93
C GLY A 743 22.55 1.65 14.50
N VAL A 744 23.62 2.32 14.07
CA VAL A 744 23.56 3.75 13.70
C VAL A 744 23.98 3.94 12.25
N ASP A 745 23.17 4.72 11.54
CA ASP A 745 23.43 5.18 10.18
C ASP A 745 24.10 6.55 10.26
N VAL A 746 25.21 6.75 9.56
CA VAL A 746 25.95 8.00 9.42
C VAL A 746 26.06 8.28 7.93
N THR A 747 25.56 9.42 7.48
CA THR A 747 25.36 9.74 6.06
C THR A 747 26.17 10.95 5.65
N GLY A 748 26.85 10.85 4.51
CA GLY A 748 27.30 12.00 3.72
C GLY A 748 26.18 12.56 2.86
N THR A 749 26.57 13.16 1.75
CA THR A 749 25.75 13.97 0.86
C THR A 749 26.00 13.60 -0.61
N PHE A 750 25.68 14.48 -1.56
CA PHE A 750 26.12 14.35 -2.96
C PHE A 750 27.39 15.19 -3.25
N LYS A 751 28.24 15.37 -2.22
CA LYS A 751 29.51 16.10 -2.24
C LYS A 751 30.61 15.27 -1.56
N ASN A 752 31.85 15.74 -1.67
CA ASN A 752 33.03 14.99 -1.22
C ASN A 752 33.21 15.05 0.31
N GLU A 753 33.16 13.89 0.97
CA GLU A 753 33.38 13.71 2.40
C GLU A 753 34.56 12.76 2.73
N GLN A 754 35.22 13.00 3.86
CA GLN A 754 36.19 12.08 4.46
C GLN A 754 35.64 11.49 5.75
N PHE A 755 35.36 10.18 5.75
CA PHE A 755 34.96 9.41 6.91
C PHE A 755 36.19 8.75 7.56
N THR A 756 36.55 9.21 8.76
CA THR A 756 37.63 8.63 9.56
C THR A 756 37.06 7.75 10.66
N VAL A 757 37.46 6.47 10.67
CA VAL A 757 37.04 5.44 11.63
C VAL A 757 38.23 5.05 12.50
N THR A 758 38.27 5.58 13.72
CA THR A 758 39.36 5.31 14.68
C THR A 758 38.93 4.22 15.66
N ARG A 759 39.67 3.12 15.69
CA ARG A 759 39.52 2.03 16.68
C ARG A 759 40.25 2.38 17.96
N LEU A 760 39.52 2.43 19.06
CA LEU A 760 40.00 2.82 20.38
C LEU A 760 40.14 1.59 21.31
N PRO A 761 40.73 1.75 22.51
CA PRO A 761 40.70 0.74 23.57
C PRO A 761 39.28 0.28 23.92
N GLU A 762 39.18 -0.83 24.67
CA GLU A 762 37.92 -1.49 25.07
C GLU A 762 37.00 -1.93 23.91
N GLY A 763 37.45 -1.77 22.65
CA GLY A 763 36.64 -2.02 21.46
C GLY A 763 35.70 -0.87 21.08
N LYS A 764 35.89 0.31 21.66
CA LYS A 764 35.20 1.56 21.25
C LYS A 764 35.62 1.96 19.83
N VAL A 765 34.74 2.64 19.11
CA VAL A 765 34.98 3.12 17.74
C VAL A 765 34.55 4.58 17.64
N GLN A 766 35.47 5.48 17.29
CA GLN A 766 35.13 6.85 16.91
C GLN A 766 34.88 6.91 15.40
N VAL A 767 33.83 7.63 15.00
CA VAL A 767 33.57 8.02 13.62
C VAL A 767 33.55 9.54 13.54
N GLN A 768 34.36 10.09 12.64
CA GLN A 768 34.37 11.49 12.28
C GLN A 768 34.08 11.61 10.78
N SER A 769 33.22 12.54 10.36
CA SER A 769 33.09 12.96 8.95
C SER A 769 33.56 14.40 8.80
N GLN A 770 34.29 14.69 7.73
CA GLN A 770 34.75 16.03 7.37
C GLN A 770 34.48 16.33 5.90
N LYS A 771 34.11 17.58 5.60
CA LYS A 771 33.98 18.11 4.24
C LYS A 771 35.34 18.17 3.55
N ILE A 772 35.41 17.72 2.29
CA ILE A 772 36.58 17.90 1.43
C ILE A 772 36.34 19.12 0.52
N SER A 773 37.31 20.05 0.47
CA SER A 773 37.26 21.25 -0.37
C SER A 773 37.41 20.93 -1.86
N LYS A 774 37.22 21.94 -2.73
CA LYS A 774 37.52 21.80 -4.17
C LYS A 774 39.02 21.66 -4.47
N SER A 775 39.91 22.07 -3.57
CA SER A 775 41.36 21.88 -3.66
C SER A 775 41.82 20.55 -3.03
N GLY A 776 40.94 19.82 -2.34
CA GLY A 776 41.20 18.51 -1.73
C GLY A 776 41.53 18.56 -0.24
N ASP A 777 41.52 19.75 0.37
CA ASP A 777 41.76 20.00 1.79
C ASP A 777 40.58 19.56 2.66
N LEU A 778 40.82 19.40 3.97
CA LEU A 778 39.77 19.08 4.94
C LEU A 778 39.25 20.35 5.61
N GLU A 779 37.95 20.62 5.42
CA GLU A 779 37.26 21.75 6.03
C GLU A 779 36.51 21.32 7.33
N GLN A 780 35.27 21.79 7.48
CA GLN A 780 34.37 21.55 8.60
C GLN A 780 34.21 20.05 8.94
N THR A 781 34.24 19.73 10.24
CA THR A 781 33.70 18.47 10.75
C THR A 781 32.18 18.49 10.68
N LEU A 782 31.62 17.50 9.98
CA LEU A 782 30.19 17.34 9.71
C LEU A 782 29.51 16.39 10.70
N TYR A 783 30.30 15.51 11.32
CA TYR A 783 29.86 14.51 12.29
C TYR A 783 31.04 14.10 13.18
N ASN A 784 30.87 13.96 14.49
CA ASN A 784 31.86 13.33 15.37
C ASN A 784 31.23 12.60 16.56
N ARG A 785 31.34 11.26 16.61
CA ARG A 785 30.80 10.45 17.71
C ARG A 785 31.69 9.26 18.05
N THR A 786 31.82 8.97 19.34
CA THR A 786 32.41 7.71 19.85
C THR A 786 31.31 6.72 20.22
N PHE A 787 31.42 5.49 19.72
CA PHE A 787 30.49 4.39 19.91
C PHE A 787 31.04 3.34 20.88
N ASP A 788 30.27 3.03 21.90
CA ASP A 788 30.58 1.99 22.88
C ASP A 788 30.02 0.61 22.45
N PRO A 789 30.81 -0.47 22.49
CA PRO A 789 30.37 -1.81 22.10
C PRO A 789 29.36 -2.47 23.05
N ALA A 790 29.14 -1.95 24.27
CA ALA A 790 28.08 -2.41 25.17
C ALA A 790 26.69 -2.13 24.56
N HIS A 791 26.50 -0.94 24.01
CA HIS A 791 25.22 -0.48 23.45
C HIS A 791 25.18 -0.60 21.91
N THR A 792 26.28 -0.28 21.22
CA THR A 792 26.40 -0.31 19.75
C THR A 792 26.77 -1.70 19.24
N LYS A 793 26.14 -2.14 18.14
CA LYS A 793 26.45 -3.44 17.48
C LYS A 793 26.79 -3.30 15.99
N GLU A 794 26.26 -2.28 15.33
CA GLU A 794 26.46 -2.03 13.90
C GLU A 794 26.56 -0.51 13.61
N ILE A 795 27.49 -0.11 12.75
CA ILE A 795 27.61 1.25 12.23
C ILE A 795 27.56 1.15 10.69
N MET A 796 26.81 2.04 10.05
CA MET A 796 26.65 2.11 8.60
C MET A 796 27.05 3.50 8.12
N LEU A 797 28.17 3.59 7.42
CA LEU A 797 28.66 4.81 6.79
C LEU A 797 28.22 4.80 5.33
N TYR A 798 27.47 5.81 4.90
CA TYR A 798 27.07 5.98 3.50
C TYR A 798 27.72 7.23 2.92
N GLY A 799 28.46 7.08 1.83
CA GLY A 799 28.95 8.22 1.04
C GLY A 799 27.83 8.90 0.25
N LEU A 800 27.08 8.09 -0.51
CA LEU A 800 25.95 8.47 -1.39
C LEU A 800 26.37 9.10 -2.73
N GLY A 801 27.25 10.09 -2.75
CA GLY A 801 27.79 10.70 -3.98
C GLY A 801 28.99 11.60 -3.71
N GLY A 802 29.67 12.06 -4.76
CA GLY A 802 30.96 12.73 -4.60
C GLY A 802 32.13 11.74 -4.52
N GLN A 803 33.36 12.26 -4.39
CA GLN A 803 34.59 11.46 -4.34
C GLN A 803 35.06 11.28 -2.90
N ASP A 804 34.57 10.24 -2.23
CA ASP A 804 34.74 10.08 -0.79
C ASP A 804 36.04 9.37 -0.39
N LYS A 805 36.46 9.64 0.85
CA LYS A 805 37.64 9.03 1.49
C LYS A 805 37.25 8.32 2.78
N PHE A 806 37.27 6.99 2.78
CA PHE A 806 37.02 6.16 3.96
C PHE A 806 38.35 5.67 4.55
N ILE A 807 38.74 6.23 5.70
CA ILE A 807 40.02 5.96 6.37
C ILE A 807 39.78 5.20 7.67
N ILE A 808 40.30 3.98 7.77
CA ILE A 808 40.23 3.13 8.96
C ILE A 808 41.63 3.09 9.61
N LYS A 809 41.68 3.35 10.93
CA LYS A 809 42.94 3.45 11.70
C LYS A 809 42.77 3.01 13.16
N GLY A 810 43.90 2.87 13.87
CA GLY A 810 43.96 2.49 15.28
C GLY A 810 43.96 0.97 15.50
N GLU A 811 44.68 0.49 16.52
CA GLU A 811 44.99 -0.95 16.66
C GLU A 811 43.95 -1.75 17.47
N GLY A 812 42.92 -1.07 18.00
CA GLY A 812 41.87 -1.69 18.82
C GLY A 812 41.04 -2.78 18.11
N ARG A 813 40.77 -3.88 18.82
CA ARG A 813 39.82 -4.92 18.40
C ARG A 813 38.41 -4.55 18.86
N SER A 814 37.53 -4.16 17.93
CA SER A 814 36.12 -3.90 18.22
C SER A 814 35.20 -5.08 17.85
N PRO A 815 34.17 -5.40 18.65
CA PRO A 815 33.08 -6.28 18.24
C PRO A 815 32.02 -5.57 17.37
N ILE A 816 32.03 -4.23 17.27
CA ILE A 816 31.10 -3.46 16.44
C ILE A 816 31.32 -3.86 14.97
N ARG A 817 30.23 -4.12 14.23
CA ARG A 817 30.31 -4.31 12.77
C ARG A 817 30.29 -2.95 12.09
N ILE A 818 31.24 -2.70 11.20
CA ILE A 818 31.28 -1.49 10.38
C ILE A 818 30.86 -1.88 8.96
N ARG A 819 29.90 -1.16 8.40
CA ARG A 819 29.56 -1.18 6.98
C ARG A 819 29.95 0.16 6.40
N ILE A 820 30.66 0.11 5.29
CA ILE A 820 30.92 1.26 4.43
C ILE A 820 30.14 1.01 3.15
N ILE A 821 29.42 2.02 2.69
CA ILE A 821 28.62 2.01 1.47
C ILE A 821 29.09 3.20 0.63
N GLY A 822 29.65 2.92 -0.55
CA GLY A 822 30.19 3.93 -1.46
C GLY A 822 29.14 4.88 -2.03
N GLY A 823 29.62 5.93 -2.69
CA GLY A 823 28.82 6.87 -3.46
C GLY A 823 28.54 6.40 -4.89
N LYS A 824 28.18 7.34 -5.76
CA LYS A 824 28.04 7.13 -7.21
C LYS A 824 29.35 7.36 -7.96
N GLU A 825 30.05 8.44 -7.63
CA GLU A 825 31.36 8.82 -8.18
C GLU A 825 32.50 7.98 -7.56
N LYS A 826 33.76 8.28 -7.89
CA LYS A 826 34.92 7.45 -7.51
C LYS A 826 35.29 7.58 -6.04
N ASP A 827 35.35 6.46 -5.33
CA ASP A 827 35.67 6.40 -3.90
C ASP A 827 37.10 5.94 -3.60
N THR A 828 37.57 6.23 -2.39
CA THR A 828 38.89 5.82 -1.87
C THR A 828 38.76 5.17 -0.48
N TYR A 829 39.26 3.94 -0.36
CA TYR A 829 39.21 3.12 0.85
C TYR A 829 40.62 2.81 1.36
N ILE A 830 40.90 3.15 2.61
CA ILE A 830 42.22 2.96 3.24
C ILE A 830 42.00 2.27 4.59
N ASP A 831 42.60 1.09 4.82
CA ASP A 831 42.71 0.50 6.17
C ASP A 831 44.18 0.35 6.57
N SER A 832 44.60 1.17 7.53
CA SER A 832 45.95 1.21 8.08
C SER A 832 46.10 0.40 9.37
N SER A 833 45.05 -0.31 9.82
CA SER A 833 45.02 -0.96 11.12
C SER A 833 45.44 -2.45 11.10
N LYS A 834 46.57 -2.74 11.76
CA LYS A 834 47.24 -4.07 11.80
C LYS A 834 46.34 -5.24 12.27
N SER A 835 45.27 -4.96 13.01
CA SER A 835 44.38 -5.91 13.69
C SER A 835 42.99 -6.07 13.05
N SER A 836 42.81 -5.55 11.83
CA SER A 836 41.50 -5.32 11.20
C SER A 836 40.95 -6.46 10.32
N GLY A 837 39.78 -6.23 9.70
CA GLY A 837 39.23 -7.06 8.63
C GLY A 837 37.81 -7.55 8.83
N LYS A 838 37.64 -8.77 9.38
CA LYS A 838 36.44 -9.63 9.24
C LYS A 838 35.08 -9.04 9.69
N ARG A 839 35.05 -7.88 10.36
CA ARG A 839 33.83 -7.14 10.76
C ARG A 839 33.60 -5.83 9.97
N ILE A 840 34.50 -5.46 9.08
CA ILE A 840 34.31 -4.40 8.07
C ILE A 840 33.74 -5.03 6.80
N PHE A 841 32.72 -4.38 6.24
CA PHE A 841 32.13 -4.73 4.96
C PHE A 841 32.10 -3.47 4.10
N ILE A 842 32.68 -3.51 2.90
CA ILE A 842 32.68 -2.39 1.95
C ILE A 842 31.75 -2.76 0.81
N TYR A 843 30.68 -2.00 0.61
CA TYR A 843 29.64 -2.19 -0.39
C TYR A 843 29.77 -1.13 -1.46
N ASP A 844 29.98 -1.53 -2.72
CA ASP A 844 30.26 -0.56 -3.77
C ASP A 844 29.93 -1.08 -5.19
N LEU A 845 29.98 -0.19 -6.19
CA LEU A 845 29.81 -0.52 -7.58
C LEU A 845 31.03 -1.26 -8.15
N ALA A 846 30.79 -2.32 -8.93
CA ALA A 846 31.86 -3.04 -9.62
C ALA A 846 32.32 -2.31 -10.88
N HIS A 847 33.59 -2.52 -11.27
CA HIS A 847 34.23 -1.98 -12.48
C HIS A 847 34.44 -0.46 -12.54
N ARG A 848 34.33 0.25 -11.40
CA ARG A 848 34.80 1.64 -11.27
C ARG A 848 36.32 1.70 -11.04
N GLN A 849 36.89 2.89 -11.11
CA GLN A 849 38.32 3.16 -10.84
C GLN A 849 38.61 3.44 -9.35
N ASP A 850 37.86 2.84 -8.42
CA ASP A 850 37.97 3.10 -6.98
C ASP A 850 39.31 2.62 -6.41
N SER A 851 39.80 3.32 -5.38
CA SER A 851 41.10 3.02 -4.76
C SER A 851 40.93 2.16 -3.51
N PHE A 852 41.51 0.97 -3.48
CA PHE A 852 41.41 0.02 -2.35
C PHE A 852 42.78 -0.25 -1.70
N ALA A 853 43.24 0.67 -0.84
CA ALA A 853 44.42 0.49 0.00
C ALA A 853 44.05 -0.21 1.33
N VAL A 854 43.53 -1.43 1.23
CA VAL A 854 42.96 -2.21 2.36
C VAL A 854 43.79 -3.46 2.69
N THR A 855 43.62 -4.04 3.88
CA THR A 855 44.50 -5.14 4.37
C THR A 855 44.20 -6.52 3.77
N GLY A 856 43.18 -6.63 2.91
CA GLY A 856 42.72 -7.89 2.31
C GLY A 856 41.93 -8.78 3.27
N ARG A 857 41.63 -8.29 4.48
CA ARG A 857 40.86 -9.01 5.52
C ARG A 857 39.41 -8.51 5.64
N GLU A 858 39.13 -7.36 5.02
CA GLU A 858 37.84 -6.70 4.90
C GLU A 858 36.93 -7.45 3.93
N ARG A 859 35.62 -7.26 4.03
CA ARG A 859 34.65 -7.95 3.16
C ARG A 859 34.13 -7.04 2.06
N LEU A 860 34.86 -6.99 0.95
CA LEU A 860 34.40 -6.33 -0.27
C LEU A 860 33.12 -6.99 -0.80
N ARG A 861 32.15 -6.17 -1.18
CA ARG A 861 30.83 -6.54 -1.70
C ARG A 861 30.52 -5.67 -2.91
N LEU A 862 31.36 -5.80 -3.94
CA LEU A 862 31.22 -5.08 -5.20
C LEU A 862 30.10 -5.67 -6.05
N SER A 863 29.33 -4.84 -6.77
CA SER A 863 28.32 -5.31 -7.72
C SER A 863 28.04 -4.28 -8.82
N SER A 864 27.75 -4.71 -10.05
CA SER A 864 27.30 -3.83 -11.14
C SER A 864 25.83 -3.38 -11.01
N LYS A 865 25.24 -3.53 -9.82
CA LYS A 865 23.84 -3.29 -9.50
C LYS A 865 23.69 -2.15 -8.48
N PRO A 866 23.04 -1.01 -8.80
CA PRO A 866 22.91 0.16 -7.92
C PRO A 866 22.34 -0.10 -6.52
N GLU A 867 21.58 -1.17 -6.34
CA GLU A 867 21.06 -1.62 -5.04
C GLU A 867 22.17 -1.94 -4.02
N VAL A 868 23.42 -2.13 -4.48
CA VAL A 868 24.61 -2.30 -3.64
C VAL A 868 25.03 -1.01 -2.92
N ILE A 869 24.71 0.18 -3.45
CA ILE A 869 24.95 1.48 -2.80
C ILE A 869 23.68 2.14 -2.26
N ARG A 870 22.47 1.67 -2.64
CA ARG A 870 21.18 2.24 -2.19
C ARG A 870 21.08 2.45 -0.68
N TYR A 871 20.78 3.69 -0.30
CA TYR A 871 20.34 4.13 1.03
C TYR A 871 18.80 4.14 1.11
N ASP A 872 18.23 3.77 2.26
CA ASP A 872 16.80 3.88 2.55
C ASP A 872 16.62 4.31 4.01
N ARG A 873 16.35 5.60 4.22
CA ARG A 873 16.13 6.21 5.55
C ARG A 873 14.92 5.65 6.33
N ARG A 874 14.08 4.82 5.68
CA ARG A 874 12.90 4.13 6.26
C ARG A 874 13.09 2.61 6.35
N ALA A 875 14.31 2.09 6.20
CA ALA A 875 14.60 0.65 6.27
C ALA A 875 14.47 0.02 7.69
N PHE A 876 14.52 0.82 8.76
CA PHE A 876 14.54 0.30 10.13
C PHE A 876 13.18 -0.27 10.59
N GLN A 877 13.19 -1.51 11.07
CA GLN A 877 12.00 -2.21 11.57
C GLN A 877 12.30 -2.91 12.90
N TYR A 878 11.30 -2.99 13.78
CA TYR A 878 11.44 -3.54 15.13
C TYR A 878 11.29 -5.07 15.09
N ASN A 879 12.26 -5.80 15.66
CA ASN A 879 12.11 -7.25 15.86
C ASN A 879 10.89 -7.54 16.74
N LYS A 880 10.05 -8.50 16.32
CA LYS A 880 8.80 -8.85 17.00
C LYS A 880 8.86 -10.26 17.59
N VAL A 881 8.27 -10.43 18.78
CA VAL A 881 7.91 -11.72 19.36
C VAL A 881 6.40 -11.71 19.55
N MET A 882 5.70 -12.69 18.98
CA MET A 882 4.24 -12.74 18.92
C MET A 882 3.75 -14.11 19.40
N PRO A 883 2.81 -14.20 20.35
CA PRO A 883 2.16 -15.46 20.68
C PRO A 883 1.23 -15.89 19.53
N LEU A 884 1.09 -17.20 19.33
CA LEU A 884 0.12 -17.81 18.41
C LEU A 884 -0.82 -18.73 19.20
N LEU A 885 -2.09 -18.73 18.83
CA LEU A 885 -3.11 -19.63 19.36
C LEU A 885 -3.81 -20.33 18.19
N ALA A 886 -4.17 -21.60 18.38
CA ALA A 886 -4.97 -22.37 17.44
C ALA A 886 -5.87 -23.35 18.20
N ALA A 887 -6.96 -23.77 17.56
CA ALA A 887 -7.78 -24.89 18.03
C ALA A 887 -8.42 -25.58 16.81
N GLY A 888 -9.28 -26.57 17.07
CA GLY A 888 -10.11 -27.22 16.07
C GLY A 888 -10.84 -28.45 16.64
N TYR A 889 -11.77 -28.99 15.87
CA TYR A 889 -12.49 -30.21 16.22
C TYR A 889 -12.81 -31.04 14.98
N ASN A 890 -12.61 -32.35 15.08
CA ASN A 890 -13.18 -33.34 14.18
C ASN A 890 -13.49 -34.64 14.96
N LEU A 891 -14.37 -35.49 14.43
CA LEU A 891 -14.84 -36.68 15.16
C LEU A 891 -13.76 -37.74 15.42
N ASP A 892 -12.63 -37.72 14.70
CA ASP A 892 -11.55 -38.69 14.90
C ASP A 892 -10.56 -38.24 16.00
N ASP A 893 -10.12 -36.98 15.95
CA ASP A 893 -9.12 -36.43 16.89
C ASP A 893 -9.73 -35.78 18.15
N GLY A 894 -11.04 -35.50 18.13
CA GLY A 894 -11.73 -34.71 19.13
C GLY A 894 -11.33 -33.23 19.08
N ILE A 895 -11.33 -32.57 20.24
CA ILE A 895 -10.83 -31.19 20.37
C ILE A 895 -9.31 -31.18 20.25
N SER A 896 -8.78 -30.38 19.33
CA SER A 896 -7.36 -30.02 19.24
C SER A 896 -7.13 -28.63 19.81
N LEU A 897 -6.12 -28.46 20.67
CA LEU A 897 -5.69 -27.16 21.20
C LEU A 897 -4.23 -26.91 20.80
N GLY A 898 -3.90 -25.66 20.46
CA GLY A 898 -2.59 -25.28 19.92
C GLY A 898 -2.06 -23.98 20.50
N LEU A 899 -0.79 -24.00 20.89
CA LEU A 899 -0.01 -22.83 21.33
C LEU A 899 1.22 -22.66 20.43
N GLY A 900 1.69 -21.44 20.27
CA GLY A 900 2.91 -21.17 19.53
C GLY A 900 3.52 -19.81 19.81
N ILE A 901 4.70 -19.61 19.22
CA ILE A 901 5.47 -18.37 19.31
C ILE A 901 6.13 -18.09 17.96
N GLN A 902 6.04 -16.84 17.51
CA GLN A 902 6.65 -16.37 16.28
C GLN A 902 7.62 -15.22 16.57
N TYR A 903 8.90 -15.43 16.23
CA TYR A 903 9.91 -14.37 16.19
C TYR A 903 10.07 -13.89 14.74
N ILE A 904 10.09 -12.57 14.55
CA ILE A 904 10.46 -11.91 13.30
C ILE A 904 11.66 -11.01 13.61
N GLY A 905 12.79 -11.28 12.96
CA GLY A 905 14.00 -10.49 13.05
C GLY A 905 14.28 -9.77 11.73
N HIS A 906 14.55 -8.46 11.80
CA HIS A 906 14.92 -7.65 10.65
C HIS A 906 16.45 -7.46 10.58
N GLY A 907 16.96 -6.90 9.48
CA GLY A 907 18.40 -6.71 9.28
C GLY A 907 18.72 -5.92 8.02
N PHE A 908 20.00 -5.53 7.90
CA PHE A 908 20.51 -4.67 6.81
C PHE A 908 20.08 -5.16 5.41
N ARG A 909 19.34 -4.31 4.70
CA ARG A 909 18.78 -4.54 3.35
C ARG A 909 18.04 -5.88 3.20
N LYS A 910 17.17 -6.22 4.15
CA LYS A 910 16.28 -7.39 4.08
C LYS A 910 14.82 -6.94 3.96
N ASP A 911 14.24 -7.15 2.78
CA ASP A 911 12.85 -6.81 2.49
C ASP A 911 11.91 -7.70 3.33
N SER A 912 10.87 -7.10 3.93
CA SER A 912 10.00 -7.70 4.95
C SER A 912 10.72 -8.12 6.25
N PHE A 913 11.58 -9.15 6.21
CA PHE A 913 12.33 -9.66 7.37
C PHE A 913 13.64 -10.35 6.95
N ALA A 914 14.59 -10.44 7.87
CA ALA A 914 15.84 -11.18 7.71
C ALA A 914 15.67 -12.66 8.10
N VAL A 915 15.02 -12.90 9.24
CA VAL A 915 14.70 -14.25 9.75
C VAL A 915 13.29 -14.28 10.34
N LYS A 916 12.61 -15.42 10.21
CA LYS A 916 11.31 -15.68 10.82
C LYS A 916 11.32 -17.10 11.38
N HIS A 917 11.17 -17.21 12.70
CA HIS A 917 11.05 -18.50 13.39
C HIS A 917 9.63 -18.63 13.92
N THR A 918 8.94 -19.70 13.55
CA THR A 918 7.62 -20.05 14.09
C THR A 918 7.71 -21.42 14.74
N PHE A 919 7.40 -21.49 16.03
CA PHE A 919 7.25 -22.75 16.76
C PHE A 919 5.78 -22.90 17.17
N THR A 920 5.23 -24.09 17.00
CA THR A 920 3.86 -24.43 17.39
C THR A 920 3.81 -25.84 17.97
N GLY A 921 3.07 -26.02 19.06
CA GLY A 921 2.70 -27.31 19.62
C GLY A 921 1.18 -27.43 19.70
N THR A 922 0.65 -28.55 19.22
CA THR A 922 -0.77 -28.89 19.20
C THR A 922 -1.02 -30.24 19.87
N HIS A 923 -2.06 -30.34 20.69
CA HIS A 923 -2.48 -31.56 21.37
C HIS A 923 -3.94 -31.88 21.03
N ALA A 924 -4.20 -33.12 20.61
CA ALA A 924 -5.53 -33.65 20.33
C ALA A 924 -6.05 -34.48 21.51
N VAL A 925 -7.11 -34.00 22.16
CA VAL A 925 -7.56 -34.50 23.47
C VAL A 925 -8.10 -35.94 23.40
N ALA A 926 -8.80 -36.33 22.33
CA ALA A 926 -9.42 -37.67 22.25
C ALA A 926 -8.45 -38.77 21.79
N THR A 927 -7.35 -38.43 21.11
CA THR A 927 -6.30 -39.38 20.69
C THR A 927 -5.08 -39.37 21.60
N GLN A 928 -4.96 -38.34 22.43
CA GLN A 928 -3.75 -37.93 23.17
C GLN A 928 -2.54 -37.64 22.26
N ALA A 929 -2.77 -37.44 20.97
CA ALA A 929 -1.72 -37.20 19.98
C ALA A 929 -1.13 -35.79 20.16
N TYR A 930 0.20 -35.71 20.11
CA TYR A 930 0.92 -34.44 20.07
C TYR A 930 1.56 -34.21 18.70
N GLN A 931 1.53 -32.97 18.24
CA GLN A 931 2.33 -32.52 17.11
C GLN A 931 3.03 -31.20 17.44
N PHE A 932 4.35 -31.19 17.27
CA PHE A 932 5.19 -30.01 17.29
C PHE A 932 5.65 -29.70 15.85
N ARG A 933 5.69 -28.41 15.49
CA ARG A 933 6.22 -27.92 14.22
C ARG A 933 7.13 -26.73 14.48
N TYR A 934 8.26 -26.70 13.80
CA TYR A 934 9.15 -25.54 13.69
C TYR A 934 9.29 -25.16 12.21
N GLN A 935 9.14 -23.88 11.93
CA GLN A 935 9.37 -23.28 10.61
C GLN A 935 10.36 -22.12 10.76
N GLY A 936 11.58 -22.31 10.29
CA GLY A 936 12.57 -21.25 10.11
C GLY A 936 12.57 -20.79 8.65
N GLN A 937 12.45 -19.49 8.42
CA GLN A 937 12.69 -18.85 7.13
C GLN A 937 13.81 -17.83 7.30
N PHE A 938 14.81 -17.88 6.42
CA PHE A 938 15.99 -17.03 6.44
C PHE A 938 16.14 -16.42 5.04
N ASN A 939 15.78 -15.15 4.90
CA ASN A 939 15.62 -14.55 3.57
C ASN A 939 16.96 -14.10 2.98
N ASP A 940 17.11 -14.12 1.66
CA ASP A 940 18.29 -13.63 0.93
C ASP A 940 19.62 -14.22 1.47
N ILE A 941 19.67 -15.53 1.73
CA ILE A 941 20.85 -16.22 2.30
C ILE A 941 21.95 -16.40 1.25
N ILE A 942 21.59 -16.71 0.01
CA ILE A 942 22.51 -16.72 -1.15
C ILE A 942 21.89 -15.84 -2.23
N GLY A 943 22.36 -14.59 -2.35
CA GLY A 943 21.78 -13.62 -3.29
C GLY A 943 20.33 -13.29 -2.94
N LYS A 944 19.40 -13.65 -3.83
CA LYS A 944 17.93 -13.57 -3.63
C LYS A 944 17.26 -14.94 -3.39
N THR A 945 18.06 -15.92 -2.94
CA THR A 945 17.60 -17.26 -2.55
C THR A 945 17.53 -17.37 -1.03
N ASP A 946 16.37 -17.74 -0.51
CA ASP A 946 16.10 -17.97 0.90
C ASP A 946 16.49 -19.38 1.33
N LEU A 947 16.73 -19.59 2.63
CA LEU A 947 16.73 -20.92 3.26
C LEU A 947 15.44 -21.10 4.07
N ILE A 948 14.76 -22.23 3.86
CA ILE A 948 13.62 -22.67 4.65
C ILE A 948 14.00 -23.95 5.38
N VAL A 949 13.76 -23.99 6.69
CA VAL A 949 13.92 -25.18 7.53
C VAL A 949 12.58 -25.51 8.16
N ASN A 950 11.94 -26.58 7.67
CA ASN A 950 10.73 -27.14 8.24
C ASN A 950 11.10 -28.36 9.06
N ALA A 951 10.74 -28.38 10.34
CA ALA A 951 10.84 -29.56 11.19
C ALA A 951 9.46 -29.89 11.78
N THR A 952 9.12 -31.17 11.90
CA THR A 952 7.88 -31.65 12.50
C THR A 952 8.16 -32.90 13.31
N ALA A 953 7.61 -32.93 14.52
CA ALA A 953 7.55 -34.12 15.37
C ALA A 953 6.08 -34.38 15.70
N LYS A 954 5.49 -35.41 15.09
CA LYS A 954 4.19 -35.94 15.49
C LYS A 954 4.44 -37.08 16.49
N ALA A 955 4.61 -36.72 17.76
CA ALA A 955 4.95 -37.64 18.85
C ALA A 955 4.69 -36.99 20.22
N PRO A 956 4.30 -37.75 21.26
CA PRO A 956 3.92 -39.16 21.21
C PRO A 956 2.52 -39.39 20.60
N HIS A 957 2.16 -40.67 20.41
CA HIS A 957 0.82 -41.17 20.12
C HIS A 957 0.11 -40.57 18.88
N ASN A 958 0.86 -40.14 17.87
CA ASN A 958 0.27 -39.69 16.60
C ASN A 958 -0.53 -40.79 15.92
N THR A 959 -1.69 -40.42 15.35
CA THR A 959 -2.69 -41.35 14.82
C THR A 959 -3.02 -41.09 13.35
N VAL A 960 -3.15 -42.17 12.58
CA VAL A 960 -3.71 -42.17 11.22
C VAL A 960 -4.61 -43.39 11.07
N ASN A 961 -5.83 -43.22 10.56
CA ASN A 961 -6.68 -44.38 10.25
C ASN A 961 -6.17 -45.07 8.97
N PHE A 962 -6.23 -46.40 8.94
CA PHE A 962 -5.87 -47.24 7.80
C PHE A 962 -6.89 -48.38 7.69
N PHE A 963 -7.58 -48.43 6.55
CA PHE A 963 -8.67 -49.38 6.27
C PHE A 963 -8.25 -50.48 5.28
N GLY A 964 -6.94 -50.56 4.99
CA GLY A 964 -6.37 -51.38 3.91
C GLY A 964 -5.93 -50.51 2.72
N PHE A 965 -5.23 -51.12 1.77
CA PHE A 965 -5.00 -50.54 0.46
C PHE A 965 -6.16 -50.89 -0.48
N GLY A 966 -6.58 -49.95 -1.32
CA GLY A 966 -7.66 -50.12 -2.29
C GLY A 966 -8.75 -49.05 -2.17
N ASN A 967 -9.35 -48.73 -3.31
CA ASN A 967 -10.47 -47.83 -3.47
C ASN A 967 -11.80 -48.42 -2.96
N GLU A 968 -11.94 -49.76 -2.97
CA GLU A 968 -13.15 -50.47 -2.52
C GLU A 968 -12.95 -51.23 -1.19
N THR A 969 -12.02 -50.76 -0.35
CA THR A 969 -11.88 -51.21 1.06
C THR A 969 -13.19 -51.00 1.83
N VAL A 970 -13.56 -51.91 2.74
CA VAL A 970 -14.89 -51.91 3.38
C VAL A 970 -14.83 -51.49 4.86
N TYR A 971 -15.54 -50.42 5.22
CA TYR A 971 -15.86 -50.07 6.61
C TYR A 971 -17.24 -50.63 6.96
N LYS A 972 -17.28 -51.76 7.69
CA LYS A 972 -18.53 -52.42 8.12
C LYS A 972 -18.94 -51.92 9.51
N ASP A 973 -20.22 -51.56 9.66
CA ASP A 973 -20.88 -51.09 10.90
C ASP A 973 -20.08 -50.00 11.65
N THR A 974 -20.59 -48.77 11.60
CA THR A 974 -19.96 -47.58 12.21
C THR A 974 -19.70 -47.75 13.72
N THR A 975 -20.42 -48.67 14.39
CA THR A 975 -20.25 -49.04 15.79
C THR A 975 -19.30 -50.23 16.03
N LYS A 976 -19.15 -51.16 15.08
CA LYS A 976 -18.39 -52.42 15.22
C LYS A 976 -17.75 -52.91 13.90
N PRO A 977 -16.41 -52.86 13.75
CA PRO A 977 -15.43 -52.46 14.77
C PRO A 977 -15.31 -50.94 14.90
N ARG A 978 -15.33 -50.45 16.15
CA ARG A 978 -15.14 -49.03 16.47
C ARG A 978 -13.88 -48.48 15.81
N ILE A 979 -13.89 -47.21 15.40
CA ILE A 979 -12.80 -46.50 14.70
C ILE A 979 -11.39 -46.67 15.31
N ARG A 980 -11.26 -46.94 16.62
CA ARG A 980 -9.98 -47.34 17.27
C ARG A 980 -9.28 -48.51 16.55
N TYR A 981 -10.05 -49.46 16.00
CA TYR A 981 -9.53 -50.62 15.29
C TYR A 981 -8.74 -50.21 14.04
N TYR A 982 -9.29 -49.33 13.21
CA TYR A 982 -8.60 -48.85 12.00
C TYR A 982 -7.50 -47.82 12.30
N ARG A 983 -7.48 -47.23 13.49
CA ARG A 983 -6.55 -46.16 13.88
C ARG A 983 -5.16 -46.69 14.24
N SER A 984 -4.20 -46.64 13.33
CA SER A 984 -2.78 -46.88 13.67
C SER A 984 -2.25 -45.81 14.65
N ARG A 985 -1.23 -46.17 15.45
CA ARG A 985 -0.41 -45.23 16.23
C ARG A 985 1.06 -45.37 15.87
N PHE A 986 1.73 -44.25 15.61
CA PHE A 986 3.16 -44.21 15.27
C PHE A 986 3.71 -42.81 15.43
N ASN A 987 5.01 -42.68 15.74
CA ASN A 987 5.67 -41.38 15.83
C ASN A 987 6.32 -41.02 14.49
N VAL A 988 6.23 -39.74 14.09
CA VAL A 988 6.85 -39.22 12.87
C VAL A 988 7.74 -38.03 13.19
N TYR A 989 9.02 -38.15 12.86
CA TYR A 989 9.97 -37.04 12.92
C TYR A 989 10.42 -36.74 11.50
N SER A 990 10.30 -35.49 11.05
CA SER A 990 10.76 -35.07 9.72
C SER A 990 11.41 -33.69 9.75
N VAL A 991 12.50 -33.55 8.99
CA VAL A 991 13.20 -32.29 8.78
C VAL A 991 13.42 -32.11 7.29
N THR A 992 13.20 -30.90 6.78
CA THR A 992 13.53 -30.50 5.41
C THR A 992 14.21 -29.15 5.44
N ALA A 993 15.40 -29.07 4.84
CA ALA A 993 16.15 -27.83 4.65
C ALA A 993 16.22 -27.55 3.15
N ALA A 994 15.45 -26.58 2.68
CA ALA A 994 15.30 -26.27 1.26
C ALA A 994 15.71 -24.83 0.95
N LEU A 995 16.42 -24.64 -0.15
CA LEU A 995 16.60 -23.33 -0.76
C LEU A 995 15.34 -22.96 -1.53
N ARG A 996 14.79 -21.76 -1.31
CA ARG A 996 13.66 -21.19 -2.08
C ARG A 996 14.15 -20.01 -2.91
N THR A 997 13.75 -19.93 -4.17
CA THR A 997 13.95 -18.76 -5.03
C THR A 997 12.65 -18.36 -5.72
N ASN A 998 12.51 -17.08 -6.04
CA ASN A 998 11.34 -16.53 -6.71
C ASN A 998 11.66 -16.42 -8.21
N LEU A 999 10.96 -17.20 -9.04
CA LEU A 999 11.11 -17.19 -10.50
C LEU A 999 10.39 -15.97 -11.11
N THR A 1000 9.25 -15.59 -10.53
CA THR A 1000 8.55 -14.33 -10.76
C THR A 1000 7.95 -13.84 -9.42
N GLN A 1001 7.26 -12.69 -9.42
CA GLN A 1001 6.59 -12.17 -8.22
C GLN A 1001 5.62 -13.17 -7.57
N ASN A 1002 4.95 -14.00 -8.38
CA ASN A 1002 3.90 -14.92 -7.94
C ASN A 1002 4.29 -16.40 -8.08
N VAL A 1003 5.51 -16.72 -8.54
CA VAL A 1003 5.99 -18.09 -8.79
C VAL A 1003 7.28 -18.34 -8.01
N THR A 1004 7.24 -19.31 -7.10
CA THR A 1004 8.37 -19.71 -6.26
C THR A 1004 8.78 -21.15 -6.57
N PHE A 1005 10.09 -21.41 -6.60
CA PHE A 1005 10.67 -22.76 -6.69
C PHE A 1005 11.46 -23.06 -5.42
N PHE A 1006 11.44 -24.31 -4.95
CA PHE A 1006 12.29 -24.77 -3.86
C PHE A 1006 12.90 -26.15 -4.11
N ALA A 1007 14.09 -26.38 -3.55
CA ALA A 1007 14.75 -27.68 -3.53
C ALA A 1007 15.68 -27.83 -2.33
N GLY A 1008 15.75 -29.04 -1.75
CA GLY A 1008 16.79 -29.39 -0.78
C GLY A 1008 16.54 -30.69 -0.01
N PRO A 1009 17.50 -31.12 0.82
CA PRO A 1009 17.45 -32.38 1.54
C PRO A 1009 16.27 -32.47 2.52
N ALA A 1010 15.66 -33.65 2.56
CA ALA A 1010 14.70 -34.08 3.55
C ALA A 1010 15.21 -35.34 4.29
N VAL A 1011 14.92 -35.44 5.57
CA VAL A 1011 15.17 -36.63 6.41
C VAL A 1011 13.88 -36.93 7.17
N SER A 1012 13.52 -38.21 7.29
CA SER A 1012 12.43 -38.62 8.16
C SER A 1012 12.69 -39.94 8.88
N VAL A 1013 12.12 -40.06 10.08
CA VAL A 1013 12.17 -41.24 10.94
C VAL A 1013 10.74 -41.54 11.39
N ASN A 1014 10.32 -42.80 11.25
CA ASN A 1014 9.02 -43.28 11.66
C ASN A 1014 9.22 -44.46 12.62
N THR A 1015 8.62 -44.40 13.81
CA THR A 1015 8.74 -45.47 14.82
C THR A 1015 7.35 -46.02 15.15
N LEU A 1016 7.22 -47.35 15.09
CA LEU A 1016 5.97 -48.09 15.24
C LEU A 1016 6.15 -49.13 16.36
N GLU A 1017 5.37 -49.00 17.42
CA GLU A 1017 5.40 -49.91 18.57
C GLU A 1017 4.24 -50.91 18.49
N ALA A 1018 4.52 -52.18 18.73
CA ALA A 1018 3.53 -53.26 18.62
C ALA A 1018 2.45 -53.16 19.70
N GLU A 1019 2.85 -52.85 20.94
CA GLU A 1019 1.97 -52.66 22.10
C GLU A 1019 0.93 -51.55 21.85
N ASP A 1020 1.38 -50.38 21.39
CA ASP A 1020 0.51 -49.25 21.08
C ASP A 1020 -0.43 -49.55 19.89
N ASN A 1021 -0.17 -50.60 19.09
CA ASN A 1021 -1.02 -51.07 17.99
C ASN A 1021 -1.75 -52.39 18.25
N GLY A 1022 -1.72 -52.92 19.48
CA GLY A 1022 -2.40 -54.16 19.84
C GLY A 1022 -3.92 -54.10 19.62
N GLY A 1023 -4.50 -55.15 19.01
CA GLY A 1023 -5.93 -55.26 18.76
C GLY A 1023 -6.47 -54.32 17.68
N ARG A 1024 -5.63 -53.91 16.72
CA ARG A 1024 -5.97 -52.98 15.63
C ARG A 1024 -5.86 -53.66 14.26
N PHE A 1025 -6.51 -53.11 13.24
CA PHE A 1025 -6.46 -53.58 11.85
C PHE A 1025 -5.03 -53.71 11.32
N LEU A 1026 -4.11 -52.88 11.82
CA LEU A 1026 -2.67 -52.95 11.50
C LEU A 1026 -2.02 -54.30 11.84
N THR A 1027 -2.54 -55.03 12.83
CA THR A 1027 -2.09 -56.38 13.20
C THR A 1027 -2.83 -57.52 12.46
N ASN A 1028 -3.81 -57.21 11.60
CA ASN A 1028 -4.55 -58.20 10.81
C ASN A 1028 -3.88 -58.45 9.43
N TYR A 1029 -2.71 -59.09 9.45
CA TYR A 1029 -1.86 -59.30 8.26
C TYR A 1029 -2.59 -60.02 7.11
N LYS A 1030 -3.54 -60.90 7.42
CA LYS A 1030 -4.32 -61.66 6.43
C LYS A 1030 -5.21 -60.77 5.56
N GLU A 1031 -5.78 -59.72 6.15
CA GLU A 1031 -6.63 -58.75 5.43
C GLU A 1031 -5.83 -57.56 4.90
N ASN A 1032 -4.86 -57.06 5.68
CA ASN A 1032 -4.16 -55.81 5.37
C ASN A 1032 -2.92 -55.97 4.46
N LYS A 1033 -2.43 -57.21 4.28
CA LYS A 1033 -1.27 -57.59 3.44
C LYS A 1033 0.08 -56.94 3.83
N LEU A 1034 0.21 -56.41 5.05
CA LEU A 1034 1.46 -55.83 5.57
C LEU A 1034 2.46 -56.90 6.02
N ASP A 1035 3.75 -56.62 5.82
CA ASP A 1035 4.84 -57.48 6.30
C ASP A 1035 5.03 -57.37 7.82
N SER A 1036 4.66 -58.43 8.55
CA SER A 1036 4.80 -58.52 9.99
C SER A 1036 6.25 -58.50 10.50
N ALA A 1037 7.24 -58.84 9.66
CA ALA A 1037 8.64 -58.89 10.06
C ALA A 1037 9.31 -57.50 10.13
N SER A 1038 8.92 -56.57 9.24
CA SER A 1038 9.48 -55.21 9.19
C SER A 1038 8.55 -54.10 9.68
N LEU A 1039 7.24 -54.32 9.82
CA LEU A 1039 6.25 -53.28 10.21
C LEU A 1039 6.64 -52.50 11.47
N PHE A 1040 6.99 -53.20 12.55
CA PHE A 1040 7.38 -52.61 13.85
C PHE A 1040 8.90 -52.38 13.98
N LYS A 1041 9.60 -52.17 12.86
CA LYS A 1041 11.02 -51.79 12.85
C LYS A 1041 11.15 -50.34 12.41
N ASN A 1042 11.94 -49.56 13.13
CA ASN A 1042 12.14 -48.14 12.86
C ASN A 1042 12.56 -47.90 11.40
N LYS A 1043 11.81 -47.04 10.71
CA LYS A 1043 11.98 -46.71 9.30
C LYS A 1043 12.70 -45.37 9.19
N TYR A 1044 13.83 -45.33 8.50
CA TYR A 1044 14.69 -44.14 8.36
C TYR A 1044 14.88 -43.81 6.89
N TYR A 1045 14.70 -42.55 6.51
CA TYR A 1045 14.79 -42.08 5.13
C TYR A 1045 15.59 -40.79 5.04
N ALA A 1046 16.42 -40.67 4.00
CA ALA A 1046 16.93 -39.38 3.53
C ALA A 1046 16.66 -39.25 2.02
N GLY A 1047 16.44 -38.03 1.56
CA GLY A 1047 15.96 -37.77 0.22
C GLY A 1047 16.07 -36.32 -0.21
N LEU A 1048 15.61 -36.05 -1.43
CA LEU A 1048 15.48 -34.71 -1.99
C LEU A 1048 13.99 -34.34 -2.06
N SER A 1049 13.65 -33.16 -1.56
CA SER A 1049 12.32 -32.54 -1.71
C SER A 1049 12.45 -31.33 -2.62
N THR A 1050 11.59 -31.23 -3.64
CA THR A 1050 11.55 -30.11 -4.57
C THR A 1050 10.12 -29.76 -4.94
N GLY A 1051 9.84 -28.50 -5.28
CA GLY A 1051 8.52 -28.09 -5.70
C GLY A 1051 8.45 -26.68 -6.26
N ILE A 1052 7.29 -26.38 -6.83
CA ILE A 1052 6.91 -25.08 -7.38
C ILE A 1052 5.58 -24.67 -6.78
N ASN A 1053 5.46 -23.39 -6.38
CA ASN A 1053 4.20 -22.80 -5.93
C ASN A 1053 3.90 -21.54 -6.74
N ILE A 1054 2.67 -21.46 -7.25
CA ILE A 1054 2.10 -20.27 -7.87
C ILE A 1054 1.02 -19.75 -6.91
N ASP A 1055 1.12 -18.50 -6.47
CA ASP A 1055 0.11 -17.87 -5.62
C ASP A 1055 -0.23 -16.47 -6.15
N THR A 1056 -1.48 -16.30 -6.56
CA THR A 1056 -2.04 -15.05 -7.11
C THR A 1056 -3.31 -14.63 -6.35
N ARG A 1057 -3.55 -15.18 -5.16
CA ARG A 1057 -4.75 -14.88 -4.36
C ARG A 1057 -4.80 -13.42 -3.92
N ASP A 1058 -6.00 -12.86 -3.93
CA ASP A 1058 -6.29 -11.52 -3.42
C ASP A 1058 -6.10 -11.38 -1.90
N ASN A 1059 -6.28 -12.47 -1.16
CA ASN A 1059 -6.12 -12.51 0.29
C ASN A 1059 -5.65 -13.90 0.77
N ASN A 1060 -4.79 -13.93 1.79
CA ASN A 1060 -4.23 -15.17 2.33
C ASN A 1060 -5.10 -15.88 3.38
N LEU A 1061 -6.07 -15.18 3.99
CA LEU A 1061 -6.94 -15.70 5.04
C LEU A 1061 -8.36 -15.96 4.52
N ASN A 1062 -8.93 -15.01 3.77
CA ASN A 1062 -10.23 -15.11 3.12
C ASN A 1062 -10.08 -14.87 1.61
N PRO A 1063 -9.54 -15.83 0.84
CA PRO A 1063 -9.33 -15.65 -0.59
C PRO A 1063 -10.69 -15.62 -1.32
N THR A 1064 -10.91 -14.57 -2.11
CA THR A 1064 -12.13 -14.36 -2.90
C THR A 1064 -11.85 -14.46 -4.41
N ARG A 1065 -10.60 -14.23 -4.83
CA ARG A 1065 -10.15 -14.24 -6.22
C ARG A 1065 -8.72 -14.77 -6.36
N GLY A 1066 -8.43 -15.43 -7.48
CA GLY A 1066 -7.06 -15.81 -7.89
C GLY A 1066 -6.83 -17.32 -7.93
N LEU A 1067 -5.56 -17.72 -7.88
CA LEU A 1067 -5.06 -19.09 -8.00
C LEU A 1067 -4.03 -19.37 -6.89
N LEU A 1068 -4.15 -20.52 -6.22
CA LEU A 1068 -3.08 -21.12 -5.44
C LEU A 1068 -2.80 -22.51 -6.01
N TRP A 1069 -1.61 -22.72 -6.57
CA TRP A 1069 -1.18 -24.02 -7.10
C TRP A 1069 0.17 -24.41 -6.50
N SER A 1070 0.24 -25.53 -5.79
CA SER A 1070 1.48 -26.14 -5.31
C SER A 1070 1.71 -27.50 -5.98
N THR A 1071 2.92 -27.74 -6.47
CA THR A 1071 3.37 -29.06 -6.92
C THR A 1071 4.66 -29.42 -6.20
N THR A 1072 4.73 -30.60 -5.60
CA THR A 1072 5.90 -31.09 -4.86
C THR A 1072 6.27 -32.51 -5.31
N TYR A 1073 7.53 -32.73 -5.61
CA TYR A 1073 8.15 -34.04 -5.83
C TYR A 1073 9.13 -34.36 -4.70
N GLN A 1074 9.13 -35.60 -4.23
CA GLN A 1074 10.07 -36.10 -3.23
C GLN A 1074 10.62 -37.45 -3.67
N ALA A 1075 11.94 -37.62 -3.59
CA ALA A 1075 12.61 -38.90 -3.80
C ALA A 1075 13.37 -39.28 -2.53
N ASN A 1076 13.00 -40.40 -1.91
CA ASN A 1076 13.47 -40.82 -0.59
C ASN A 1076 14.13 -42.20 -0.66
N THR A 1077 15.37 -42.28 -0.18
CA THR A 1077 16.14 -43.51 -0.05
C THR A 1077 16.03 -44.04 1.38
N GLY A 1078 15.77 -45.33 1.54
CA GLY A 1078 15.79 -46.00 2.84
C GLY A 1078 17.21 -46.15 3.38
N LEU A 1079 17.42 -45.84 4.67
CA LEU A 1079 18.73 -45.87 5.33
C LEU A 1079 19.00 -47.15 6.15
N ASN A 1080 18.07 -48.11 6.15
CA ASN A 1080 18.29 -49.43 6.75
C ASN A 1080 17.53 -50.52 5.97
N LYS A 1081 17.83 -51.79 6.26
CA LYS A 1081 17.22 -52.97 5.61
C LYS A 1081 15.71 -53.15 5.81
N TYR A 1082 15.07 -52.29 6.60
CA TYR A 1082 13.61 -52.29 6.83
C TYR A 1082 12.89 -51.14 6.12
N SER A 1083 13.64 -50.21 5.50
CA SER A 1083 13.12 -48.99 4.90
C SER A 1083 13.17 -49.10 3.37
N ASN A 1084 12.03 -49.21 2.71
CA ASN A 1084 11.96 -49.27 1.26
C ASN A 1084 12.10 -47.88 0.62
N SER A 1085 12.95 -47.72 -0.40
CA SER A 1085 13.04 -46.47 -1.17
C SER A 1085 11.74 -46.21 -1.95
N TYR A 1086 11.31 -44.95 -1.98
CA TYR A 1086 10.07 -44.51 -2.61
C TYR A 1086 10.18 -43.08 -3.14
N SER A 1087 9.34 -42.73 -4.11
CA SER A 1087 9.18 -41.33 -4.54
C SER A 1087 7.71 -40.96 -4.64
N THR A 1088 7.39 -39.69 -4.41
CA THR A 1088 6.02 -39.17 -4.47
C THR A 1088 5.97 -37.90 -5.31
N LEU A 1089 4.99 -37.80 -6.19
CA LEU A 1089 4.55 -36.53 -6.80
C LEU A 1089 3.19 -36.16 -6.21
N ARG A 1090 3.00 -34.89 -5.81
CA ARG A 1090 1.72 -34.33 -5.36
C ARG A 1090 1.48 -32.97 -6.01
N THR A 1091 0.25 -32.70 -6.44
CA THR A 1091 -0.19 -31.42 -7.00
C THR A 1091 -1.52 -31.02 -6.40
N ASP A 1092 -1.70 -29.72 -6.15
CA ASP A 1092 -2.90 -29.13 -5.53
C ASP A 1092 -3.12 -27.73 -6.08
N MET A 1093 -4.27 -27.50 -6.72
CA MET A 1093 -4.60 -26.28 -7.46
C MET A 1093 -5.99 -25.77 -7.07
N SER A 1094 -6.04 -24.70 -6.28
CA SER A 1094 -7.26 -24.01 -5.83
C SER A 1094 -7.50 -22.73 -6.63
N ILE A 1095 -8.67 -22.61 -7.24
CA ILE A 1095 -9.14 -21.45 -8.02
C ILE A 1095 -10.28 -20.78 -7.26
N TYR A 1096 -10.22 -19.45 -7.10
CA TYR A 1096 -11.21 -18.66 -6.36
C TYR A 1096 -11.85 -17.62 -7.30
N ALA A 1097 -13.18 -17.54 -7.30
CA ALA A 1097 -13.95 -16.74 -8.24
C ALA A 1097 -15.16 -16.06 -7.58
N SER A 1098 -15.10 -14.74 -7.40
CA SER A 1098 -16.21 -13.94 -6.84
C SER A 1098 -17.05 -13.22 -7.89
N LEU A 1099 -18.38 -13.30 -7.76
CA LEU A 1099 -19.35 -12.77 -8.72
C LEU A 1099 -19.50 -11.23 -8.72
N GLY A 1100 -18.85 -10.53 -7.78
CA GLY A 1100 -18.84 -9.06 -7.71
C GLY A 1100 -17.86 -8.52 -6.67
N LEU A 1101 -17.87 -7.19 -6.43
CA LEU A 1101 -17.34 -6.58 -5.20
C LEU A 1101 -18.42 -5.69 -4.54
N PRO A 1102 -18.51 -5.66 -3.20
CA PRO A 1102 -17.81 -6.54 -2.26
C PRO A 1102 -18.19 -8.01 -2.47
N ALA A 1103 -17.25 -8.93 -2.22
CA ALA A 1103 -17.44 -10.34 -2.51
C ALA A 1103 -18.49 -10.97 -1.59
N THR A 1104 -19.74 -11.05 -2.07
CA THR A 1104 -20.86 -11.72 -1.38
C THR A 1104 -21.01 -13.18 -1.76
N VAL A 1105 -20.66 -13.57 -2.99
CA VAL A 1105 -20.65 -14.97 -3.45
C VAL A 1105 -19.30 -15.28 -4.06
N THR A 1106 -18.61 -16.27 -3.49
CA THR A 1106 -17.33 -16.81 -3.96
C THR A 1106 -17.50 -18.30 -4.26
N LEU A 1107 -17.23 -18.70 -5.50
CA LEU A 1107 -17.02 -20.10 -5.86
C LEU A 1107 -15.53 -20.43 -5.70
N VAL A 1108 -15.22 -21.55 -5.09
CA VAL A 1108 -13.88 -22.12 -5.01
C VAL A 1108 -13.90 -23.51 -5.61
N SER A 1109 -12.96 -23.81 -6.50
CA SER A 1109 -12.76 -25.17 -7.02
C SER A 1109 -11.29 -25.55 -6.88
N ARG A 1110 -11.05 -26.63 -6.15
CA ARG A 1110 -9.72 -27.18 -5.89
C ARG A 1110 -9.57 -28.51 -6.58
N PHE A 1111 -8.52 -28.68 -7.38
CA PHE A 1111 -8.17 -29.92 -8.06
C PHE A 1111 -6.85 -30.41 -7.50
N GLY A 1112 -6.78 -31.67 -7.06
CA GLY A 1112 -5.56 -32.20 -6.49
C GLY A 1112 -5.38 -33.69 -6.76
N GLY A 1113 -4.15 -34.15 -6.57
CA GLY A 1113 -3.81 -35.55 -6.79
C GLY A 1113 -2.35 -35.85 -6.52
N GLY A 1114 -1.98 -37.11 -6.67
CA GLY A 1114 -0.61 -37.55 -6.51
C GLY A 1114 -0.42 -39.02 -6.79
N VAL A 1115 0.84 -39.45 -6.86
CA VAL A 1115 1.26 -40.83 -7.14
C VAL A 1115 2.54 -41.16 -6.37
N THR A 1116 2.63 -42.40 -5.88
CA THR A 1116 3.76 -42.94 -5.12
C THR A 1116 4.38 -44.15 -5.83
N TRP A 1117 5.65 -44.02 -6.22
CA TRP A 1117 6.46 -45.07 -6.84
C TRP A 1117 7.39 -45.75 -5.82
N GLY A 1118 7.94 -46.92 -6.17
CA GLY A 1118 8.73 -47.76 -5.26
C GLY A 1118 7.86 -48.75 -4.47
N ARG A 1119 8.22 -49.04 -3.21
CA ARG A 1119 7.43 -49.89 -2.30
C ARG A 1119 7.08 -49.11 -1.02
N PRO A 1120 6.06 -48.23 -1.04
CA PRO A 1120 5.74 -47.39 0.11
C PRO A 1120 5.19 -48.19 1.30
N GLU A 1121 5.46 -47.69 2.50
CA GLU A 1121 4.75 -48.09 3.73
C GLU A 1121 3.29 -47.56 3.71
N PHE A 1122 2.39 -48.15 4.50
CA PHE A 1122 0.97 -47.72 4.52
C PHE A 1122 0.79 -46.23 4.87
N PHE A 1123 1.66 -45.66 5.71
CA PHE A 1123 1.66 -44.23 6.08
C PHE A 1123 2.30 -43.31 5.01
N GLN A 1124 2.78 -43.86 3.90
CA GLN A 1124 3.30 -43.14 2.73
C GLN A 1124 2.34 -43.19 1.52
N ALA A 1125 1.21 -43.90 1.66
CA ALA A 1125 0.17 -44.00 0.64
C ALA A 1125 -0.42 -42.61 0.28
N MET A 1126 -1.07 -42.56 -0.87
CA MET A 1126 -1.95 -41.45 -1.27
C MET A 1126 -3.33 -41.72 -0.69
N THR A 1127 -3.83 -40.81 0.17
CA THR A 1127 -5.05 -41.02 0.97
C THR A 1127 -6.15 -40.00 0.70
N LEU A 1128 -7.38 -40.48 0.70
CA LEU A 1128 -8.60 -39.66 0.67
C LEU A 1128 -9.41 -39.84 1.95
N GLY A 1129 -10.01 -38.75 2.43
CA GLY A 1129 -11.00 -38.79 3.52
C GLY A 1129 -10.81 -37.70 4.56
N GLY A 1130 -11.93 -37.19 5.07
CA GLY A 1130 -11.99 -36.12 6.06
C GLY A 1130 -11.62 -34.76 5.48
N THR A 1131 -11.31 -33.81 6.36
CA THR A 1131 -11.16 -32.39 5.97
C THR A 1131 -9.97 -32.05 5.07
N ALA A 1132 -9.16 -33.02 4.67
CA ALA A 1132 -8.01 -32.80 3.78
C ALA A 1132 -8.41 -32.69 2.30
N ASN A 1133 -9.39 -33.48 1.86
CA ASN A 1133 -9.74 -33.66 0.45
C ASN A 1133 -11.08 -34.38 0.17
N LEU A 1134 -11.78 -34.95 1.17
CA LEU A 1134 -13.03 -35.68 0.97
C LEU A 1134 -13.87 -35.71 2.27
N ARG A 1135 -14.58 -34.61 2.54
CA ARG A 1135 -15.48 -34.46 3.69
C ARG A 1135 -16.68 -35.40 3.58
N GLY A 1136 -17.28 -35.77 4.71
CA GLY A 1136 -18.33 -36.80 4.79
C GLY A 1136 -17.78 -38.21 5.00
N TYR A 1137 -16.48 -38.44 4.78
CA TYR A 1137 -15.77 -39.66 5.13
C TYR A 1137 -14.76 -39.44 6.28
N ARG A 1138 -14.34 -40.54 6.94
CA ARG A 1138 -13.30 -40.54 8.00
C ARG A 1138 -11.95 -40.03 7.49
N ASN A 1139 -11.10 -39.53 8.40
CA ASN A 1139 -9.76 -39.09 8.02
C ASN A 1139 -8.95 -40.26 7.44
N ASN A 1140 -8.42 -40.14 6.22
CA ASN A 1140 -7.66 -41.21 5.52
C ASN A 1140 -8.48 -42.51 5.31
N ARG A 1141 -9.76 -42.39 4.94
CA ARG A 1141 -10.66 -43.52 4.69
C ARG A 1141 -10.19 -44.46 3.58
N PHE A 1142 -9.67 -43.94 2.49
CA PHE A 1142 -9.16 -44.72 1.35
C PHE A 1142 -7.66 -44.47 1.17
N ALA A 1143 -6.91 -45.52 0.81
CA ALA A 1143 -5.46 -45.46 0.63
C ALA A 1143 -5.06 -46.22 -0.63
N GLY A 1144 -4.17 -45.65 -1.44
CA GLY A 1144 -3.61 -46.32 -2.61
C GLY A 1144 -2.28 -45.73 -3.07
N ARG A 1145 -1.75 -46.24 -4.18
CA ARG A 1145 -0.56 -45.70 -4.86
C ARG A 1145 -0.79 -44.34 -5.48
N ALA A 1146 -1.97 -44.09 -6.04
CA ALA A 1146 -2.32 -42.82 -6.66
C ALA A 1146 -3.68 -42.33 -6.17
N MET A 1147 -3.91 -41.02 -6.25
CA MET A 1147 -5.19 -40.39 -5.93
C MET A 1147 -5.47 -39.17 -6.79
N VAL A 1148 -6.75 -38.87 -7.02
CA VAL A 1148 -7.26 -37.66 -7.66
C VAL A 1148 -8.53 -37.23 -6.93
N TYR A 1149 -8.70 -35.92 -6.73
CA TYR A 1149 -9.89 -35.35 -6.13
C TYR A 1149 -10.19 -33.95 -6.68
N ASN A 1150 -11.47 -33.57 -6.59
CA ASN A 1150 -11.95 -32.21 -6.73
C ASN A 1150 -12.77 -31.82 -5.49
N ASN A 1151 -12.56 -30.61 -4.98
CA ASN A 1151 -13.39 -30.00 -3.96
C ASN A 1151 -14.02 -28.74 -4.54
N MET A 1152 -15.34 -28.70 -4.67
CA MET A 1152 -16.09 -27.48 -4.96
C MET A 1152 -16.68 -26.92 -3.67
N GLU A 1153 -16.56 -25.62 -3.46
CA GLU A 1153 -17.10 -24.92 -2.30
C GLU A 1153 -17.70 -23.57 -2.71
N LEU A 1154 -18.98 -23.37 -2.40
CA LEU A 1154 -19.70 -22.12 -2.61
C LEU A 1154 -19.81 -21.41 -1.27
N ARG A 1155 -19.17 -20.23 -1.16
CA ARG A 1155 -19.21 -19.36 0.03
C ARG A 1155 -20.18 -18.21 -0.24
N VAL A 1156 -21.14 -18.01 0.65
CA VAL A 1156 -22.13 -16.92 0.57
C VAL A 1156 -22.07 -16.09 1.84
N LYS A 1157 -21.56 -14.87 1.76
CA LYS A 1157 -21.58 -13.92 2.87
C LYS A 1157 -23.01 -13.42 3.05
N LEU A 1158 -23.63 -13.74 4.19
CA LEU A 1158 -25.01 -13.36 4.48
C LEU A 1158 -25.09 -11.90 4.94
N PHE A 1159 -24.30 -11.56 5.95
CA PHE A 1159 -24.23 -10.23 6.52
C PHE A 1159 -22.89 -9.99 7.21
N ASP A 1160 -22.45 -8.73 7.20
CA ASP A 1160 -21.47 -8.26 8.16
C ASP A 1160 -22.21 -7.95 9.47
N PHE A 1161 -21.63 -8.33 10.60
CA PHE A 1161 -22.22 -8.09 11.91
C PHE A 1161 -21.32 -7.19 12.76
N THR A 1162 -22.00 -6.50 13.67
CA THR A 1162 -21.43 -5.47 14.52
C THR A 1162 -21.67 -5.85 15.98
N SER A 1163 -20.69 -6.53 16.59
CA SER A 1163 -20.66 -6.71 18.06
C SER A 1163 -19.68 -5.73 18.68
N TYR A 1164 -20.05 -5.15 19.82
CA TYR A 1164 -19.26 -4.16 20.57
C TYR A 1164 -17.81 -4.60 20.87
N ILE A 1165 -17.55 -5.90 20.95
CA ILE A 1165 -16.22 -6.45 21.22
C ILE A 1165 -15.39 -6.56 19.93
N LEU A 1166 -15.99 -7.10 18.86
CA LEU A 1166 -15.35 -7.31 17.55
C LEU A 1166 -16.40 -7.23 16.42
N PRO A 1167 -16.14 -6.50 15.32
CA PRO A 1167 -16.89 -6.70 14.08
C PRO A 1167 -16.52 -8.03 13.40
N GLY A 1168 -17.35 -8.48 12.47
CA GLY A 1168 -16.99 -9.60 11.59
C GLY A 1168 -18.00 -9.85 10.48
N SER A 1169 -17.82 -10.95 9.75
CA SER A 1169 -18.82 -11.45 8.80
C SER A 1169 -19.35 -12.83 9.20
N VAL A 1170 -20.62 -13.07 8.92
CA VAL A 1170 -21.27 -14.38 8.95
C VAL A 1170 -21.65 -14.77 7.53
N GLY A 1171 -21.42 -16.02 7.17
CA GLY A 1171 -21.85 -16.56 5.90
C GLY A 1171 -22.14 -18.05 5.95
N LEU A 1172 -22.79 -18.53 4.90
CA LEU A 1172 -22.97 -19.94 4.64
C LEU A 1172 -21.82 -20.45 3.77
N LEU A 1173 -21.55 -21.74 3.87
CA LEU A 1173 -20.80 -22.46 2.85
C LEU A 1173 -21.52 -23.77 2.51
N ALA A 1174 -21.50 -24.14 1.25
CA ALA A 1174 -21.94 -25.44 0.75
C ALA A 1174 -20.79 -26.07 -0.06
N PHE A 1175 -20.67 -27.39 -0.05
CA PHE A 1175 -19.59 -28.07 -0.76
C PHE A 1175 -19.99 -29.42 -1.35
N ASN A 1176 -19.24 -29.82 -2.37
CA ASN A 1176 -19.20 -31.16 -2.91
C ASN A 1176 -17.73 -31.56 -3.14
N ASP A 1177 -17.32 -32.64 -2.51
CA ASP A 1177 -16.00 -33.25 -2.65
C ASP A 1177 -16.18 -34.58 -3.40
N VAL A 1178 -15.38 -34.81 -4.45
CA VAL A 1178 -15.36 -36.05 -5.21
C VAL A 1178 -13.92 -36.52 -5.35
N GLY A 1179 -13.65 -37.81 -5.12
CA GLY A 1179 -12.31 -38.34 -5.28
C GLY A 1179 -12.25 -39.86 -5.45
N ARG A 1180 -11.07 -40.33 -5.86
CA ARG A 1180 -10.75 -41.73 -6.06
C ARG A 1180 -9.28 -42.03 -5.75
N VAL A 1181 -8.98 -43.24 -5.26
CA VAL A 1181 -7.62 -43.82 -5.22
C VAL A 1181 -7.46 -44.95 -6.25
N TRP A 1182 -6.22 -45.37 -6.47
CA TRP A 1182 -5.85 -46.53 -7.29
C TRP A 1182 -4.73 -47.30 -6.60
N GLU A 1183 -4.83 -48.63 -6.59
CA GLU A 1183 -3.83 -49.56 -6.04
C GLU A 1183 -3.41 -50.62 -7.07
N ASP A 1184 -2.21 -51.19 -6.94
CA ASP A 1184 -1.71 -52.21 -7.87
C ASP A 1184 -2.59 -53.46 -7.84
N GLY A 1185 -3.08 -53.88 -9.01
CA GLY A 1185 -3.94 -55.05 -9.18
C GLY A 1185 -5.43 -54.81 -8.91
N GLU A 1186 -5.85 -53.61 -8.49
CA GLU A 1186 -7.27 -53.28 -8.28
C GLU A 1186 -7.95 -52.82 -9.60
N ARG A 1187 -9.14 -53.36 -9.88
CA ARG A 1187 -10.03 -52.89 -10.97
C ARG A 1187 -11.32 -52.30 -10.41
N SER A 1188 -11.21 -51.09 -9.87
CA SER A 1188 -12.36 -50.31 -9.40
C SER A 1188 -12.92 -49.40 -10.50
N HIS A 1189 -14.23 -49.10 -10.46
CA HIS A 1189 -14.86 -47.99 -11.20
C HIS A 1189 -15.52 -46.95 -10.29
N VAL A 1190 -15.47 -47.14 -8.96
CA VAL A 1190 -16.12 -46.28 -7.97
C VAL A 1190 -15.41 -44.94 -7.84
N TRP A 1191 -16.19 -43.86 -7.85
CA TRP A 1191 -15.82 -42.55 -7.33
C TRP A 1191 -16.55 -42.32 -6.01
N HIS A 1192 -15.83 -41.77 -5.03
CA HIS A 1192 -16.38 -41.45 -3.72
C HIS A 1192 -16.79 -39.98 -3.67
N ASP A 1193 -18.04 -39.75 -3.29
CA ASP A 1193 -18.65 -38.43 -3.23
C ASP A 1193 -19.11 -38.10 -1.80
N GLY A 1194 -18.81 -36.88 -1.36
CA GLY A 1194 -19.20 -36.37 -0.06
C GLY A 1194 -19.58 -34.91 -0.15
N PHE A 1195 -20.77 -34.56 0.34
CA PHE A 1195 -21.35 -33.23 0.17
C PHE A 1195 -21.89 -32.69 1.49
N GLY A 1196 -22.16 -31.39 1.55
CA GLY A 1196 -22.74 -30.78 2.74
C GLY A 1196 -22.54 -29.29 2.80
N GLY A 1197 -22.44 -28.76 4.02
CA GLY A 1197 -22.32 -27.32 4.23
C GLY A 1197 -22.34 -26.94 5.70
N GLY A 1198 -22.54 -25.66 5.96
CA GLY A 1198 -22.62 -25.09 7.29
C GLY A 1198 -22.38 -23.59 7.27
N ILE A 1199 -21.80 -23.09 8.36
CA ILE A 1199 -21.57 -21.66 8.59
C ILE A 1199 -20.08 -21.34 8.68
N TYR A 1200 -19.74 -20.10 8.33
CA TYR A 1200 -18.47 -19.49 8.72
C TYR A 1200 -18.68 -18.17 9.46
N PHE A 1201 -17.75 -17.88 10.35
CA PHE A 1201 -17.71 -16.70 11.20
C PHE A 1201 -16.29 -16.11 11.14
N SER A 1202 -16.14 -14.87 10.67
CA SER A 1202 -14.83 -14.22 10.57
C SER A 1202 -14.78 -12.90 11.34
N PRO A 1203 -14.25 -12.90 12.58
CA PRO A 1203 -14.07 -11.67 13.35
C PRO A 1203 -12.85 -10.89 12.84
N VAL A 1204 -13.06 -9.61 12.55
CA VAL A 1204 -12.06 -8.60 12.11
C VAL A 1204 -11.25 -9.02 10.87
N ASN A 1205 -11.71 -10.01 10.09
CA ASN A 1205 -10.95 -10.67 9.01
C ASN A 1205 -9.55 -11.21 9.42
N MET A 1206 -9.25 -11.30 10.73
CA MET A 1206 -7.99 -11.83 11.26
C MET A 1206 -8.06 -13.33 11.55
N LEU A 1207 -9.28 -13.84 11.74
CA LEU A 1207 -9.59 -15.24 12.00
C LEU A 1207 -10.80 -15.65 11.17
N ILE A 1208 -10.91 -16.93 10.88
CA ILE A 1208 -12.13 -17.55 10.34
C ILE A 1208 -12.38 -18.79 11.18
N ILE A 1209 -13.64 -19.05 11.53
CA ILE A 1209 -14.09 -20.28 12.14
C ILE A 1209 -15.16 -20.85 11.21
N THR A 1210 -14.91 -22.05 10.68
CA THR A 1210 -15.85 -22.82 9.86
C THR A 1210 -16.46 -23.91 10.73
N ALA A 1211 -17.79 -24.07 10.70
CA ALA A 1211 -18.51 -25.15 11.38
C ALA A 1211 -19.45 -25.81 10.39
N VAL A 1212 -19.14 -27.05 10.00
CA VAL A 1212 -19.70 -27.71 8.81
C VAL A 1212 -20.02 -29.17 9.08
N VAL A 1213 -21.03 -29.68 8.37
CA VAL A 1213 -21.42 -31.09 8.37
C VAL A 1213 -21.24 -31.62 6.94
N GLY A 1214 -20.57 -32.76 6.80
CA GLY A 1214 -20.46 -33.50 5.54
C GLY A 1214 -21.18 -34.84 5.64
N HIS A 1215 -21.84 -35.24 4.56
CA HIS A 1215 -22.55 -36.49 4.40
C HIS A 1215 -21.90 -37.31 3.27
N SER A 1216 -21.87 -38.63 3.42
CA SER A 1216 -21.46 -39.59 2.41
C SER A 1216 -22.32 -40.85 2.48
N LYS A 1217 -22.07 -41.79 1.57
CA LYS A 1217 -22.68 -43.14 1.59
C LYS A 1217 -22.32 -43.98 2.82
N GLU A 1218 -21.35 -43.56 3.64
CA GLU A 1218 -20.95 -44.25 4.88
C GLU A 1218 -21.48 -43.54 6.14
N GLU A 1219 -21.27 -42.24 6.25
CA GLU A 1219 -21.48 -41.49 7.50
C GLU A 1219 -21.88 -40.02 7.28
N THR A 1220 -22.37 -39.39 8.35
CA THR A 1220 -22.54 -37.94 8.46
C THR A 1220 -21.63 -37.42 9.57
N LEU A 1221 -20.71 -36.51 9.24
CA LEU A 1221 -19.58 -36.12 10.08
C LEU A 1221 -19.50 -34.60 10.30
N PRO A 1222 -19.45 -34.13 11.56
CA PRO A 1222 -19.25 -32.72 11.89
C PRO A 1222 -17.76 -32.35 11.96
N TYR A 1223 -17.44 -31.13 11.52
CA TYR A 1223 -16.09 -30.57 11.56
C TYR A 1223 -16.15 -29.09 11.97
N VAL A 1224 -15.27 -28.65 12.90
CA VAL A 1224 -15.13 -27.23 13.27
C VAL A 1224 -13.66 -26.83 13.16
N THR A 1225 -13.33 -25.88 12.28
CA THR A 1225 -11.94 -25.62 11.93
C THR A 1225 -11.62 -24.13 11.81
N PHE A 1226 -10.37 -23.77 12.09
CA PHE A 1226 -9.90 -22.39 12.07
C PHE A 1226 -9.22 -22.11 10.73
N GLY A 1227 -9.77 -21.16 9.97
CA GLY A 1227 -9.57 -20.98 8.53
C GLY A 1227 -10.72 -21.55 7.70
N PHE A 1228 -10.76 -21.17 6.43
CA PHE A 1228 -11.33 -22.04 5.38
C PHE A 1228 -10.37 -23.21 5.11
N LYS A 1229 -10.84 -24.25 4.42
CA LYS A 1229 -9.99 -25.39 4.03
C LYS A 1229 -9.17 -25.16 2.77
N PHE A 1230 -9.61 -24.22 1.94
CA PHE A 1230 -8.98 -23.80 0.68
C PHE A 1230 -8.86 -22.28 0.67
#